data_AF-K0K9E3-F1
#
_entry.id   AF-K0K9E3-F1
#
_cell.length_a   1.000
_cell.length_b   1.000
_cell.length_c   1.000
_cell.angle_alpha   90.00
_cell.angle_beta   90.00
_cell.angle_gamma   90.00
#
_symmetry.space_group_name_H-M   'P 1'
#
loop_
_entity.id
_entity.type
_entity.pdbx_description
1 polymer ?
#
loop_
_entity_poly.entity_id
_entity_poly.type
_entity_poly.pdbx_seq_one_letter_code
_entity_poly.pdbx_strand_id
1 'polypeptide(L)'
;MRTNIGLILASLVGSVYSRLSTHEVTSPQFDFSDSNNQQIAFLGDFDATSTYKYIGESNFTNQNNLRNQLYYTSGDNDQFITLGEISGEINDIIPLRTDSYVLVGDFQSIGEQDVSSPAIFNTTSEEFTSIDNDNDINGTITTAFYDSDDSLIYFGGNFEFNNTHGAAIYNLTTQQFNSTLFHGFGENGTVSSILKLGSSIIFGGDFTTLGLRELLTNSYNTSNISVTTDQVVSLKYAQFSSSDDSSSPESLVCPESSNEWSINGVSAATVNINLPYQVIPSKIRIYNSKDQDSQVSLFRLLTSPANGIMNLTYIDPDTGDLAYCDAWCPLLNSSRLESVDDIEPIGFGDSSLRLSSSYQEFGFINSLDVGGLTFEARESYGSNIALAGFQIFQSTYSTYANNTLNEPSCDINEYSRAVTQGEWTSSSNGDYLVSEVDVSNGIPDDVGVTFYPNITYAGEYSILLYTPGCGADQTCSTRGITNATVYDDETNEILDTNLIYQSNQEEKYDLVYYGHLNSTPRVELKLDSPGPQGSTVTFVADKIDVNVYEIDDIVNANGTIPLNGIFEFSPGNFSSFDASNITDQHYIGNTTINRLGGSITNHTNLHLAVLNESLYVGGNFSSRYGDNLVRLDYNEQNNETNGINVTIHDVNGGLDGQVNNLKVVDDSLIILGDFNNTNNDSSISSLDGSDSNSLDQVALYNGSWYSFGRSFEASRVNNITLENTEYLAFDEHNWVSDNETWYDNNQKLSFNVSSSANNGNSTVFVGSLKKSDAIGNKGTFITQDNNQTNITNEALVESVFNTGLYVNESFSIFGGQFNTSENARNLIFISNNETSSIDVSWNSNASVTKLFAVDDKLFVGTHDGGSVEDHDFDGVFFYHLNNRSFASPQPDGLTKESDVPQVNELGFLNNTYLVVGGDFDGAGSVSCSGLCFYNLNNTQWESLIDSFSGDVKAFRFINETIIVVAGDLELDDHQRKLITYDFNSTDNQQPDHFDDLDEIVENFILVDNSTDGRIIVSGPNYIRAYDGSQWNFIDSDLNNSTIKDISLLNVSDSNNNNNGSYFDSNNVLVASGHLNITGFGYANVAHFNGTHWIPYLIATHQNSTASIDSIFLNKDISSLYISGTMTNSSQSSTSSSSPSSSSGSDGQRQGSHHMKRGYIVLIGLALAVGTMSLIGLIAAFFIFKKRGHQYTPLEPRVNETEMLDTVPPENLLRHV
;
A
#
# COMPACT_ATOMS: atom_id res chain seq x y z
N MET A 1 -39.56 35.57 -37.65
CA MET A 1 -38.76 35.97 -36.47
C MET A 1 -39.19 35.28 -35.16
N ARG A 2 -39.77 34.07 -35.22
CA ARG A 2 -40.07 33.21 -34.04
C ARG A 2 -39.77 31.72 -34.30
N THR A 3 -39.01 31.41 -35.35
CA THR A 3 -38.72 30.04 -35.79
C THR A 3 -37.22 29.72 -35.86
N ASN A 4 -36.34 30.67 -35.54
CA ASN A 4 -34.88 30.50 -35.60
C ASN A 4 -34.20 30.50 -34.21
N ILE A 5 -34.95 30.33 -33.12
CA ILE A 5 -34.38 30.22 -31.75
C ILE A 5 -34.44 28.76 -31.24
N GLY A 6 -35.22 27.89 -31.88
CA GLY A 6 -35.35 26.47 -31.50
C GLY A 6 -34.25 25.54 -32.05
N LEU A 7 -33.39 26.02 -32.96
CA LEU A 7 -32.33 25.20 -33.58
C LEU A 7 -30.91 25.54 -33.10
N ILE A 8 -30.73 26.62 -32.34
CA ILE A 8 -29.42 27.01 -31.77
C ILE A 8 -29.30 26.57 -30.28
N LEU A 9 -30.42 26.23 -29.64
CA LEU A 9 -30.43 25.67 -28.27
C LEU A 9 -30.36 24.14 -28.23
N ALA A 10 -30.50 23.45 -29.37
CA ALA A 10 -30.34 21.99 -29.46
C ALA A 10 -28.92 21.55 -29.83
N SER A 11 -28.04 22.49 -30.25
CA SER A 11 -26.64 22.23 -30.58
C SER A 11 -25.65 22.62 -29.47
N LEU A 12 -26.15 22.93 -28.27
CA LEU A 12 -25.35 23.38 -27.11
C LEU A 12 -25.62 22.55 -25.84
N VAL A 13 -26.32 21.42 -25.95
CA VAL A 13 -26.54 20.44 -24.86
C VAL A 13 -26.28 19.01 -25.36
N GLY A 14 -25.35 18.89 -26.31
CA GLY A 14 -24.80 17.61 -26.73
C GLY A 14 -23.42 17.41 -26.11
N SER A 15 -23.28 17.58 -24.80
CA SER A 15 -22.25 16.81 -24.10
C SER A 15 -22.68 15.36 -24.28
N VAL A 16 -21.96 14.65 -25.13
CA VAL A 16 -22.01 13.19 -25.17
C VAL A 16 -21.53 12.78 -23.78
N TYR A 17 -22.45 12.65 -22.84
CA TYR A 17 -22.24 11.80 -21.67
C TYR A 17 -22.07 10.41 -22.27
N SER A 18 -20.81 10.04 -22.55
CA SER A 18 -20.44 8.65 -22.71
C SER A 18 -20.98 7.95 -21.49
N ARG A 19 -21.66 6.82 -21.65
CA ARG A 19 -21.83 5.93 -20.51
C ARG A 19 -20.44 5.40 -20.11
N LEU A 20 -20.22 4.95 -18.86
CA LEU A 20 -19.14 4.07 -18.40
C LEU A 20 -19.19 2.68 -19.07
N SER A 21 -19.70 2.65 -20.31
CA SER A 21 -19.45 1.60 -21.26
C SER A 21 -18.24 2.02 -22.08
N THR A 22 -17.21 1.18 -22.06
CA THR A 22 -16.17 1.20 -23.09
C THR A 22 -16.85 1.14 -24.46
N HIS A 23 -16.71 2.22 -25.22
CA HIS A 23 -17.22 2.24 -26.59
C HIS A 23 -16.17 1.55 -27.44
N GLU A 24 -16.44 0.30 -27.81
CA GLU A 24 -15.55 -0.47 -28.68
C GLU A 24 -15.32 0.27 -30.00
N VAL A 25 -14.06 0.31 -30.39
CA VAL A 25 -13.62 0.85 -31.68
C VAL A 25 -13.35 -0.34 -32.59
N THR A 26 -14.24 -0.53 -33.57
CA THR A 26 -14.05 -1.58 -34.57
C THR A 26 -12.99 -1.17 -35.57
N SER A 27 -11.90 -1.92 -35.64
CA SER A 27 -10.92 -1.80 -36.73
C SER A 27 -11.34 -2.67 -37.92
N PRO A 28 -11.04 -2.26 -39.17
CA PRO A 28 -11.27 -3.10 -40.34
C PRO A 28 -10.37 -4.33 -40.27
N GLN A 29 -10.86 -5.46 -40.75
CA GLN A 29 -10.04 -6.64 -40.93
C GLN A 29 -9.09 -6.39 -42.11
N PHE A 30 -7.84 -6.07 -41.80
CA PHE A 30 -6.80 -5.90 -42.81
C PHE A 30 -6.54 -7.22 -43.54
N ASP A 31 -6.26 -7.13 -44.84
CA ASP A 31 -5.85 -8.28 -45.65
C ASP A 31 -4.36 -8.21 -45.94
N PHE A 32 -3.60 -9.09 -45.27
CA PHE A 32 -2.16 -9.23 -45.44
C PHE A 32 -1.78 -10.42 -46.34
N SER A 33 -2.71 -10.96 -47.14
CA SER A 33 -2.43 -12.12 -48.00
C SER A 33 -1.26 -11.91 -48.97
N ASP A 34 -1.04 -10.66 -49.38
CA ASP A 34 0.03 -10.26 -50.30
C ASP A 34 1.38 -10.03 -49.58
N SER A 35 1.39 -10.05 -48.25
CA SER A 35 2.59 -9.91 -47.42
C SER A 35 3.14 -11.27 -47.01
N ASN A 36 4.45 -11.39 -46.95
CA ASN A 36 5.12 -12.61 -46.50
C ASN A 36 4.66 -12.97 -45.08
N ASN A 37 4.39 -14.25 -44.84
CA ASN A 37 3.81 -14.76 -43.59
C ASN A 37 2.50 -14.07 -43.13
N GLN A 38 1.79 -13.36 -44.02
CA GLN A 38 0.55 -12.64 -43.70
C GLN A 38 0.70 -11.63 -42.54
N GLN A 39 1.83 -10.92 -42.53
CA GLN A 39 2.16 -9.92 -41.50
C GLN A 39 2.82 -8.68 -42.11
N ILE A 40 2.60 -7.53 -41.48
CA ILE A 40 3.34 -6.28 -41.73
C ILE A 40 4.13 -5.91 -40.47
N ALA A 41 5.06 -4.97 -40.53
CA ALA A 41 5.70 -4.44 -39.34
C ALA A 41 5.58 -2.93 -39.19
N PHE A 42 5.51 -2.49 -37.94
CA PHE A 42 5.66 -1.09 -37.56
C PHE A 42 7.03 -0.91 -36.92
N LEU A 43 7.78 0.06 -37.40
CA LEU A 43 9.17 0.32 -37.02
C LEU A 43 9.28 1.74 -36.44
N GLY A 44 10.04 1.92 -35.36
CA GLY A 44 10.27 3.24 -34.78
C GLY A 44 11.02 3.19 -33.46
N ASP A 45 10.65 4.08 -32.53
CA ASP A 45 11.17 4.12 -31.16
C ASP A 45 10.06 3.87 -30.14
N PHE A 46 9.89 2.60 -29.75
CA PHE A 46 8.91 2.20 -28.75
C PHE A 46 9.25 0.87 -28.09
N ASP A 47 8.89 0.70 -26.83
CA ASP A 47 9.20 -0.49 -26.05
C ASP A 47 8.08 -1.53 -26.07
N ALA A 48 6.83 -1.06 -26.17
CA ALA A 48 5.64 -1.91 -26.19
C ALA A 48 4.51 -1.28 -27.01
N THR A 49 3.52 -2.10 -27.38
CA THR A 49 2.42 -1.73 -28.26
C THR A 49 1.10 -2.33 -27.82
N SER A 50 0.01 -1.61 -28.07
CA SER A 50 -1.37 -2.02 -27.86
C SER A 50 -2.21 -1.74 -29.08
N THR A 51 -3.07 -2.69 -29.42
CA THR A 51 -4.15 -2.43 -30.37
C THR A 51 -5.20 -1.54 -29.72
N TYR A 52 -5.67 -0.51 -30.42
CA TYR A 52 -6.70 0.39 -29.91
C TYR A 52 -8.07 -0.30 -30.01
N LYS A 53 -8.65 -0.66 -28.88
CA LYS A 53 -9.89 -1.45 -28.76
C LYS A 53 -11.09 -0.62 -28.35
N TYR A 54 -10.91 0.42 -27.54
CA TYR A 54 -12.02 1.24 -27.06
C TYR A 54 -11.60 2.68 -26.72
N ILE A 55 -12.58 3.60 -26.73
CA ILE A 55 -12.33 5.04 -26.48
C ILE A 55 -11.71 5.26 -25.09
N GLY A 56 -10.59 5.97 -25.04
CA GLY A 56 -9.89 6.37 -23.80
C GLY A 56 -8.72 5.47 -23.42
N GLU A 57 -8.48 4.37 -24.15
CA GLU A 57 -7.36 3.45 -23.91
C GLU A 57 -5.98 4.13 -23.96
N SER A 58 -5.85 5.22 -24.73
CA SER A 58 -4.64 6.03 -24.80
C SER A 58 -4.25 6.71 -23.48
N ASN A 59 -5.20 6.88 -22.55
CA ASN A 59 -4.99 7.65 -21.33
C ASN A 59 -4.01 6.98 -20.36
N PHE A 60 -3.88 5.66 -20.39
CA PHE A 60 -3.00 4.90 -19.50
C PHE A 60 -1.94 4.08 -20.26
N THR A 61 -2.13 3.80 -21.55
CA THR A 61 -1.11 3.10 -22.38
C THR A 61 0.10 4.01 -22.66
N ASN A 62 -0.08 5.22 -23.18
CA ASN A 62 1.02 6.13 -23.57
C ASN A 62 1.45 7.12 -22.47
N GLN A 63 1.54 6.67 -21.23
CA GLN A 63 2.06 7.53 -20.16
C GLN A 63 3.59 7.43 -20.04
N ASN A 64 4.25 8.59 -20.16
CA ASN A 64 5.70 8.75 -19.93
C ASN A 64 6.03 8.75 -18.42
N ASN A 65 5.09 9.16 -17.58
CA ASN A 65 5.19 9.12 -16.12
C ASN A 65 3.89 8.55 -15.56
N LEU A 66 4.00 7.70 -14.56
CA LEU A 66 2.87 7.21 -13.77
C LEU A 66 2.17 8.39 -13.10
N ARG A 67 0.93 8.69 -13.51
CA ARG A 67 0.09 9.72 -12.89
C ARG A 67 -0.84 9.10 -11.88
N ASN A 68 -1.05 9.79 -10.76
CA ASN A 68 -2.06 9.41 -9.79
C ASN A 68 -3.46 9.78 -10.32
N GLN A 69 -4.18 8.79 -10.80
CA GLN A 69 -5.49 8.91 -11.42
C GLN A 69 -6.50 7.99 -10.74
N LEU A 70 -7.77 8.36 -10.86
CA LEU A 70 -8.89 7.50 -10.52
C LEU A 70 -9.28 6.68 -11.76
N TYR A 71 -9.32 5.37 -11.62
CA TYR A 71 -9.70 4.42 -12.67
C TYR A 71 -10.96 3.67 -12.30
N TYR A 72 -11.73 3.32 -13.33
CA TYR A 72 -12.87 2.42 -13.25
C TYR A 72 -12.68 1.27 -14.22
N THR A 73 -13.05 0.06 -13.80
CA THR A 73 -13.13 -1.11 -14.66
C THR A 73 -14.33 -1.98 -14.27
N SER A 74 -14.79 -2.82 -15.20
CA SER A 74 -15.89 -3.74 -14.96
C SER A 74 -15.68 -5.10 -15.60
N GLY A 75 -16.18 -6.17 -14.98
CA GLY A 75 -16.11 -7.53 -15.51
C GLY A 75 -14.76 -8.17 -15.27
N ASP A 76 -14.08 -8.59 -16.34
CA ASP A 76 -12.81 -9.34 -16.31
C ASP A 76 -11.58 -8.44 -15.99
N ASN A 77 -11.82 -7.18 -15.63
CA ASN A 77 -10.80 -6.16 -15.32
C ASN A 77 -9.69 -6.06 -16.39
N ASP A 78 -10.08 -6.12 -17.66
CA ASP A 78 -9.20 -6.03 -18.82
C ASP A 78 -9.34 -4.68 -19.57
N GLN A 79 -10.46 -3.99 -19.37
CA GLN A 79 -10.78 -2.68 -19.92
C GLN A 79 -10.94 -1.62 -18.81
N PHE A 80 -10.13 -0.57 -18.90
CA PHE A 80 -10.04 0.51 -17.92
C PHE A 80 -10.49 1.84 -18.50
N ILE A 81 -11.18 2.63 -17.68
CA ILE A 81 -11.57 4.01 -17.96
C ILE A 81 -10.89 4.91 -16.94
N THR A 82 -10.16 5.91 -17.41
CA THR A 82 -9.64 6.99 -16.56
C THR A 82 -10.77 7.99 -16.26
N LEU A 83 -11.08 8.20 -14.99
CA LEU A 83 -12.08 9.18 -14.54
C LEU A 83 -11.47 10.58 -14.34
N GLY A 84 -10.18 10.65 -14.04
CA GLY A 84 -9.45 11.92 -13.93
C GLY A 84 -8.20 11.82 -13.06
N GLU A 85 -7.30 12.80 -13.23
CA GLU A 85 -6.15 13.01 -12.35
C GLU A 85 -6.60 13.65 -11.04
N ILE A 86 -6.07 13.19 -9.91
CA ILE A 86 -6.53 13.62 -8.58
C ILE A 86 -5.65 14.77 -8.09
N SER A 87 -6.27 15.87 -7.65
CA SER A 87 -5.56 16.94 -6.95
C SER A 87 -5.62 16.69 -5.45
N GLY A 88 -4.61 16.01 -4.92
CA GLY A 88 -4.51 15.59 -3.52
C GLY A 88 -4.45 14.07 -3.39
N GLU A 89 -4.98 13.53 -2.30
CA GLU A 89 -4.92 12.11 -1.98
C GLU A 89 -6.29 11.53 -1.61
N ILE A 90 -6.61 10.36 -2.17
CA ILE A 90 -7.73 9.52 -1.71
C ILE A 90 -7.12 8.43 -0.82
N ASN A 91 -7.49 8.44 0.46
CA ASN A 91 -6.98 7.50 1.46
C ASN A 91 -7.77 6.19 1.48
N ASP A 92 -9.08 6.25 1.24
CA ASP A 92 -9.94 5.07 1.25
C ASP A 92 -11.11 5.20 0.26
N ILE A 93 -11.54 4.07 -0.28
CA ILE A 93 -12.66 3.94 -1.21
C ILE A 93 -13.61 2.90 -0.62
N ILE A 94 -14.83 3.31 -0.30
CA ILE A 94 -15.80 2.43 0.38
C ILE A 94 -17.00 2.17 -0.53
N PRO A 95 -17.41 0.90 -0.75
CA PRO A 95 -18.63 0.59 -1.50
C PRO A 95 -19.87 1.01 -0.69
N LEU A 96 -20.76 1.80 -1.32
CA LEU A 96 -21.93 2.40 -0.66
C LEU A 96 -23.26 1.73 -1.02
N ARG A 97 -23.39 1.15 -2.22
CA ARG A 97 -24.56 0.42 -2.74
C ARG A 97 -24.09 -0.59 -3.78
N THR A 98 -24.85 -0.90 -4.83
CA THR A 98 -24.36 -1.71 -5.97
C THR A 98 -23.63 -0.89 -7.04
N ASP A 99 -23.82 0.43 -7.05
CA ASP A 99 -23.38 1.32 -8.13
C ASP A 99 -22.77 2.63 -7.61
N SER A 100 -22.27 2.64 -6.38
CA SER A 100 -21.73 3.85 -5.76
C SER A 100 -20.58 3.57 -4.81
N TYR A 101 -19.63 4.50 -4.78
CA TYR A 101 -18.44 4.47 -3.94
C TYR A 101 -18.31 5.79 -3.19
N VAL A 102 -17.92 5.73 -1.92
CA VAL A 102 -17.51 6.89 -1.13
C VAL A 102 -16.00 7.02 -1.26
N LEU A 103 -15.54 8.23 -1.59
CA LEU A 103 -14.14 8.59 -1.69
C LEU A 103 -13.81 9.51 -0.52
N VAL A 104 -12.84 9.12 0.30
CA VAL A 104 -12.35 9.93 1.43
C VAL A 104 -10.85 10.17 1.33
N GLY A 105 -10.42 11.32 1.83
CA GLY A 105 -9.03 11.74 1.91
C GLY A 105 -8.87 13.25 1.93
N ASP A 106 -7.76 13.75 1.41
CA ASP A 106 -7.46 15.17 1.24
C ASP A 106 -7.30 15.50 -0.24
N PHE A 107 -8.42 15.64 -0.95
CA PHE A 107 -8.44 16.01 -2.36
C PHE A 107 -9.44 17.14 -2.66
N GLN A 108 -9.12 17.93 -3.69
CA GLN A 108 -9.87 19.13 -4.07
C GLN A 108 -10.55 19.02 -5.44
N SER A 109 -10.05 18.14 -6.31
CA SER A 109 -10.65 17.90 -7.63
C SER A 109 -10.27 16.52 -8.17
N ILE A 110 -11.10 16.03 -9.10
CA ILE A 110 -10.87 14.80 -9.88
C ILE A 110 -11.05 15.15 -11.36
N GLY A 111 -9.95 15.14 -12.11
CA GLY A 111 -9.92 15.61 -13.50
C GLY A 111 -10.30 17.09 -13.60
N GLU A 112 -11.27 17.41 -14.45
CA GLU A 112 -11.83 18.75 -14.59
C GLU A 112 -12.99 19.03 -13.62
N GLN A 113 -13.34 18.08 -12.75
CA GLN A 113 -14.47 18.22 -11.83
C GLN A 113 -14.00 18.78 -10.49
N ASP A 114 -14.57 19.94 -10.13
CA ASP A 114 -14.38 20.59 -8.81
C ASP A 114 -15.17 19.82 -7.74
N VAL A 115 -14.65 18.67 -7.32
CA VAL A 115 -15.20 17.84 -6.24
C VAL A 115 -14.15 17.59 -5.17
N SER A 116 -14.46 17.96 -3.93
CA SER A 116 -13.62 17.75 -2.75
C SER A 116 -14.09 16.58 -1.91
N SER A 117 -13.16 16.08 -1.09
CA SER A 117 -13.45 15.09 -0.04
C SER A 117 -14.43 15.63 1.01
N PRO A 118 -15.34 14.81 1.56
CA PRO A 118 -15.68 13.46 1.10
C PRO A 118 -16.67 13.53 -0.08
N ALA A 119 -16.56 12.58 -1.00
CA ALA A 119 -17.38 12.54 -2.23
C ALA A 119 -18.03 11.18 -2.46
N ILE A 120 -19.16 11.16 -3.16
CA ILE A 120 -19.77 9.93 -3.68
C ILE A 120 -19.60 9.90 -5.19
N PHE A 121 -19.06 8.81 -5.72
CA PHE A 121 -19.04 8.52 -7.15
C PHE A 121 -20.09 7.46 -7.48
N ASN A 122 -21.04 7.79 -8.36
CA ASN A 122 -22.05 6.84 -8.84
C ASN A 122 -21.68 6.33 -10.25
N THR A 123 -21.55 5.02 -10.41
CA THR A 123 -21.15 4.39 -11.69
C THR A 123 -22.28 4.26 -12.71
N THR A 124 -23.54 4.45 -12.29
CA THR A 124 -24.69 4.46 -13.21
C THR A 124 -24.90 5.84 -13.83
N SER A 125 -24.78 6.91 -13.04
CA SER A 125 -24.97 8.30 -13.48
C SER A 125 -23.69 9.00 -13.90
N GLU A 126 -22.52 8.47 -13.51
CA GLU A 126 -21.19 9.04 -13.78
C GLU A 126 -20.95 10.40 -13.14
N GLU A 127 -21.69 10.67 -12.07
CA GLU A 127 -21.61 11.93 -11.36
C GLU A 127 -20.85 11.74 -10.05
N PHE A 128 -19.90 12.66 -9.83
CA PHE A 128 -19.32 12.89 -8.52
C PHE A 128 -20.22 13.87 -7.76
N THR A 129 -20.59 13.51 -6.54
CA THR A 129 -21.38 14.35 -5.64
C THR A 129 -20.53 14.67 -4.41
N SER A 130 -20.19 15.94 -4.20
CA SER A 130 -19.59 16.38 -2.93
C SER A 130 -20.62 16.26 -1.82
N ILE A 131 -20.19 15.70 -0.69
CA ILE A 131 -21.05 15.47 0.47
C ILE A 131 -21.01 16.72 1.38
N ASP A 132 -19.86 17.41 1.48
CA ASP A 132 -19.67 18.62 2.29
C ASP A 132 -19.83 19.91 1.46
N ASN A 133 -21.05 20.17 0.99
CA ASN A 133 -21.32 21.29 0.08
C ASN A 133 -21.14 22.68 0.73
N ASP A 134 -21.26 22.76 2.05
CA ASP A 134 -21.12 24.03 2.80
C ASP A 134 -19.68 24.27 3.30
N ASN A 135 -18.76 23.33 3.06
CA ASN A 135 -17.39 23.30 3.62
C ASN A 135 -17.40 23.44 5.15
N ASP A 136 -18.30 22.72 5.81
CA ASP A 136 -18.46 22.74 7.25
C ASP A 136 -17.42 21.87 7.97
N ILE A 137 -16.71 21.00 7.22
CA ILE A 137 -15.66 20.12 7.74
C ILE A 137 -14.31 20.81 7.61
N ASN A 138 -13.60 20.94 8.72
CA ASN A 138 -12.25 21.50 8.77
C ASN A 138 -11.24 20.42 9.16
N GLY A 139 -10.47 19.92 8.20
CA GLY A 139 -9.48 18.86 8.39
C GLY A 139 -9.65 17.73 7.36
N THR A 140 -9.16 16.54 7.68
CA THR A 140 -9.11 15.41 6.74
C THR A 140 -9.88 14.22 7.26
N ILE A 141 -10.75 13.66 6.42
CA ILE A 141 -11.43 12.39 6.65
C ILE A 141 -10.59 11.29 6.00
N THR A 142 -10.13 10.34 6.78
CA THR A 142 -9.19 9.29 6.33
C THR A 142 -9.82 7.91 6.27
N THR A 143 -10.97 7.71 6.92
CA THR A 143 -11.70 6.43 6.92
C THR A 143 -13.21 6.67 6.95
N ALA A 144 -13.98 5.72 6.43
CA ALA A 144 -15.42 5.71 6.65
C ALA A 144 -15.96 4.27 6.75
N PHE A 145 -17.09 4.13 7.41
CA PHE A 145 -17.85 2.90 7.48
C PHE A 145 -19.29 3.14 7.03
N TYR A 146 -19.76 2.34 6.07
CA TYR A 146 -21.15 2.38 5.61
C TYR A 146 -22.00 1.36 6.38
N ASP A 147 -22.93 1.86 7.19
CA ASP A 147 -23.96 1.04 7.82
C ASP A 147 -25.17 0.91 6.90
N SER A 148 -25.28 -0.26 6.27
CA SER A 148 -26.38 -0.57 5.35
C SER A 148 -27.74 -0.69 6.02
N ASP A 149 -27.79 -1.04 7.32
CA ASP A 149 -29.06 -1.26 8.03
C ASP A 149 -29.82 0.06 8.25
N ASP A 150 -29.08 1.09 8.66
CA ASP A 150 -29.63 2.42 8.97
C ASP A 150 -29.42 3.45 7.84
N SER A 151 -28.74 3.07 6.76
CA SER A 151 -28.36 3.97 5.64
C SER A 151 -27.56 5.20 6.12
N LEU A 152 -26.58 4.95 6.99
CA LEU A 152 -25.69 5.96 7.55
C LEU A 152 -24.25 5.69 7.11
N ILE A 153 -23.47 6.75 6.89
CA ILE A 153 -22.01 6.66 6.76
C ILE A 153 -21.40 7.29 8.00
N TYR A 154 -20.57 6.54 8.71
CA TYR A 154 -19.74 7.04 9.80
C TYR A 154 -18.40 7.46 9.21
N PHE A 155 -18.02 8.72 9.39
CA PHE A 155 -16.75 9.26 8.95
C PHE A 155 -15.78 9.40 10.12
N GLY A 156 -14.51 9.06 9.87
CA GLY A 156 -13.42 9.16 10.83
C GLY A 156 -12.19 9.83 10.22
N GLY A 157 -11.45 10.57 11.04
CA GLY A 157 -10.19 11.18 10.63
C GLY A 157 -9.71 12.20 11.63
N ASN A 158 -8.94 13.18 11.16
CA ASN A 158 -8.50 14.34 11.93
C ASN A 158 -9.20 15.60 11.39
N PHE A 159 -10.43 15.83 11.87
CA PHE A 159 -11.23 16.97 11.43
C PHE A 159 -12.14 17.49 12.54
N GLU A 160 -12.62 18.72 12.36
CA GLU A 160 -13.64 19.37 13.17
C GLU A 160 -14.91 19.59 12.33
N PHE A 161 -16.07 19.27 12.89
CA PHE A 161 -17.39 19.57 12.34
C PHE A 161 -18.33 20.00 13.47
N ASN A 162 -18.95 21.18 13.36
CA ASN A 162 -19.92 21.69 14.36
C ASN A 162 -19.39 21.67 15.83
N ASN A 163 -18.12 22.01 16.03
CA ASN A 163 -17.37 21.92 17.31
C ASN A 163 -17.24 20.50 17.88
N THR A 164 -17.39 19.47 17.03
CA THR A 164 -17.14 18.06 17.35
C THR A 164 -15.94 17.56 16.57
N HIS A 165 -15.13 16.68 17.15
CA HIS A 165 -13.82 16.30 16.59
C HIS A 165 -13.78 14.82 16.21
N GLY A 166 -13.08 14.52 15.13
CA GLY A 166 -12.65 13.17 14.74
C GLY A 166 -13.73 12.23 14.19
N ALA A 167 -15.02 12.49 14.45
CA ALA A 167 -16.12 11.66 13.96
C ALA A 167 -17.39 12.45 13.63
N ALA A 168 -18.04 12.05 12.52
CA ALA A 168 -19.32 12.59 12.07
C ALA A 168 -20.15 11.52 11.37
N ILE A 169 -21.44 11.79 11.17
CA ILE A 169 -22.37 10.86 10.51
C ILE A 169 -23.01 11.58 9.33
N TYR A 170 -23.03 10.93 8.17
CA TYR A 170 -23.82 11.37 7.03
C TYR A 170 -25.03 10.46 6.84
N ASN A 171 -26.22 11.07 6.81
CA ASN A 171 -27.46 10.35 6.58
C ASN A 171 -27.81 10.37 5.08
N LEU A 172 -27.77 9.20 4.44
CA LEU A 172 -28.03 9.08 3.00
C LEU A 172 -29.49 9.38 2.61
N THR A 173 -30.42 9.30 3.56
CA THR A 173 -31.85 9.55 3.33
C THR A 173 -32.16 11.04 3.37
N THR A 174 -31.62 11.76 4.36
CA THR A 174 -31.82 13.21 4.49
C THR A 174 -30.78 14.03 3.72
N GLN A 175 -29.69 13.40 3.28
CA GLN A 175 -28.54 14.03 2.62
C GLN A 175 -27.88 15.11 3.49
N GLN A 176 -27.74 14.85 4.79
CA GLN A 176 -27.20 15.82 5.75
C GLN A 176 -26.12 15.20 6.63
N PHE A 177 -25.08 16.01 6.89
CA PHE A 177 -24.13 15.76 7.96
C PHE A 177 -24.75 16.05 9.32
N ASN A 178 -24.48 15.16 10.27
CA ASN A 178 -24.87 15.28 11.67
C ASN A 178 -23.66 14.93 12.55
N SER A 179 -23.54 15.61 13.68
CA SER A 179 -22.60 15.19 14.73
C SER A 179 -23.03 13.82 15.28
N THR A 180 -22.07 13.02 15.74
CA THR A 180 -22.41 11.79 16.47
C THR A 180 -23.16 12.13 17.76
N LEU A 181 -23.94 11.19 18.29
CA LEU A 181 -24.72 11.42 19.52
C LEU A 181 -23.84 11.69 20.75
N PHE A 182 -22.59 11.25 20.73
CA PHE A 182 -21.58 11.53 21.75
C PHE A 182 -20.70 12.77 21.46
N HIS A 183 -21.01 13.50 20.38
CA HIS A 183 -20.33 14.71 19.90
C HIS A 183 -18.84 14.50 19.54
N GLY A 184 -18.53 13.38 18.91
CA GLY A 184 -17.16 13.04 18.51
C GLY A 184 -16.24 12.83 19.72
N PHE A 185 -14.94 13.07 19.51
CA PHE A 185 -13.90 12.86 20.50
C PHE A 185 -13.37 14.19 21.07
N GLY A 186 -12.43 14.10 22.01
CA GLY A 186 -11.74 15.27 22.55
C GLY A 186 -11.00 16.09 21.48
N GLU A 187 -10.55 17.29 21.86
CA GLU A 187 -9.73 18.15 20.98
C GLU A 187 -8.46 17.39 20.54
N ASN A 188 -8.18 17.39 19.23
CA ASN A 188 -7.15 16.58 18.56
C ASN A 188 -7.38 15.06 18.52
N GLY A 189 -8.57 14.58 18.90
CA GLY A 189 -8.92 13.17 18.74
C GLY A 189 -8.98 12.78 17.27
N THR A 190 -8.27 11.72 16.88
CA THR A 190 -8.27 11.21 15.50
C THR A 190 -8.84 9.80 15.43
N VAL A 191 -9.56 9.48 14.37
CA VAL A 191 -10.12 8.15 14.13
C VAL A 191 -9.45 7.54 12.91
N SER A 192 -8.85 6.35 13.08
CA SER A 192 -8.16 5.63 12.01
C SER A 192 -8.94 4.42 11.50
N SER A 193 -9.85 3.87 12.31
CA SER A 193 -10.64 2.68 11.97
C SER A 193 -12.07 2.79 12.50
N ILE A 194 -13.06 2.39 11.69
CA ILE A 194 -14.45 2.27 12.10
C ILE A 194 -14.99 0.93 11.60
N LEU A 195 -15.59 0.15 12.48
CA LEU A 195 -16.21 -1.13 12.14
C LEU A 195 -17.46 -1.40 12.97
N LYS A 196 -18.27 -2.36 12.53
CA LYS A 196 -19.51 -2.76 13.21
C LYS A 196 -19.35 -4.17 13.79
N LEU A 197 -19.72 -4.33 15.06
CA LEU A 197 -19.83 -5.62 15.74
C LEU A 197 -21.25 -5.75 16.29
N GLY A 198 -22.01 -6.74 15.80
CA GLY A 198 -23.44 -6.83 16.11
C GLY A 198 -24.18 -5.52 15.80
N SER A 199 -24.78 -4.90 16.81
CA SER A 199 -25.42 -3.57 16.69
C SER A 199 -24.55 -2.39 17.15
N SER A 200 -23.33 -2.64 17.63
CA SER A 200 -22.41 -1.61 18.10
C SER A 200 -21.44 -1.20 16.99
N ILE A 201 -21.07 0.08 16.97
CA ILE A 201 -20.03 0.66 16.13
C ILE A 201 -18.79 0.84 17.00
N ILE A 202 -17.66 0.29 16.57
CA ILE A 202 -16.38 0.39 17.28
C ILE A 202 -15.51 1.41 16.54
N PHE A 203 -15.00 2.38 17.29
CA PHE A 203 -14.06 3.38 16.82
C PHE A 203 -12.67 3.04 17.35
N GLY A 204 -11.69 3.03 16.45
CA GLY A 204 -10.26 2.91 16.75
C GLY A 204 -9.52 4.16 16.28
N GLY A 205 -8.59 4.65 17.07
CA GLY A 205 -7.79 5.81 16.71
C GLY A 205 -6.96 6.33 17.87
N ASP A 206 -6.71 7.63 17.87
CA ASP A 206 -5.93 8.35 18.88
C ASP A 206 -6.83 9.34 19.62
N PHE A 207 -7.43 8.91 20.73
CA PHE A 207 -8.29 9.74 21.58
C PHE A 207 -8.37 9.19 23.01
N THR A 208 -8.61 10.08 23.99
CA THR A 208 -8.72 9.70 25.42
C THR A 208 -10.05 10.11 26.06
N THR A 209 -10.92 10.79 25.32
CA THR A 209 -12.19 11.28 25.83
C THR A 209 -13.20 11.52 24.70
N LEU A 210 -14.47 11.68 25.07
CA LEU A 210 -15.58 12.02 24.16
C LEU A 210 -15.84 13.53 24.16
N GLY A 211 -16.49 14.03 23.12
CA GLY A 211 -16.96 15.42 23.07
C GLY A 211 -17.93 15.75 24.22
N LEU A 212 -18.77 14.79 24.60
CA LEU A 212 -19.58 14.82 25.82
C LEU A 212 -18.92 13.98 26.93
N ARG A 213 -17.95 14.58 27.64
CA ARG A 213 -17.19 13.91 28.71
C ARG A 213 -18.05 13.35 29.85
N GLU A 214 -19.24 13.93 30.07
CA GLU A 214 -20.19 13.52 31.08
C GLU A 214 -20.75 12.11 30.83
N LEU A 215 -20.68 11.62 29.58
CA LEU A 215 -21.08 10.26 29.21
C LEU A 215 -20.11 9.18 29.73
N LEU A 216 -18.90 9.55 30.12
CA LEU A 216 -17.89 8.62 30.64
C LEU A 216 -17.97 8.45 32.16
N THR A 217 -18.76 9.28 32.87
CA THR A 217 -18.87 9.21 34.32
C THR A 217 -20.06 8.36 34.75
N ASN A 218 -19.78 7.18 35.31
CA ASN A 218 -20.79 6.32 35.94
C ASN A 218 -20.79 6.55 37.46
N SER A 219 -21.93 6.97 38.02
CA SER A 219 -22.16 6.97 39.46
C SER A 219 -23.13 5.85 39.84
N TYR A 220 -22.58 4.73 40.29
CA TYR A 220 -23.39 3.69 40.94
C TYR A 220 -23.37 3.90 42.44
N ASN A 221 -24.55 3.96 43.04
CA ASN A 221 -24.70 4.17 44.47
C ASN A 221 -24.60 2.82 45.19
N THR A 222 -23.39 2.25 45.34
CA THR A 222 -23.15 1.05 46.18
C THR A 222 -21.75 1.02 46.82
N SER A 223 -21.74 0.50 48.06
CA SER A 223 -20.67 0.37 49.06
C SER A 223 -19.26 0.01 48.58
N ASN A 224 -18.25 0.76 49.03
CA ASN A 224 -16.82 0.47 48.91
C ASN A 224 -16.53 -0.98 49.38
N ILE A 225 -16.25 -1.88 48.44
CA ILE A 225 -15.71 -3.20 48.75
C ILE A 225 -14.19 -3.03 48.80
N SER A 226 -13.66 -2.83 50.00
CA SER A 226 -12.21 -2.97 50.22
C SER A 226 -11.89 -4.47 50.23
N VAL A 227 -11.12 -4.91 49.24
CA VAL A 227 -10.70 -6.31 49.15
C VAL A 227 -9.46 -6.53 49.99
N THR A 228 -9.57 -7.50 50.89
CA THR A 228 -8.45 -8.02 51.66
C THR A 228 -8.12 -9.40 51.10
N THR A 229 -6.96 -9.52 50.47
CA THR A 229 -6.46 -10.76 49.83
C THR A 229 -5.80 -11.72 50.81
N ASP A 230 -5.62 -11.31 52.06
CA ASP A 230 -4.92 -12.09 53.08
C ASP A 230 -5.84 -12.99 53.91
N GLN A 231 -5.33 -14.16 54.28
CA GLN A 231 -5.97 -15.07 55.23
C GLN A 231 -5.49 -14.81 56.66
N VAL A 232 -6.41 -14.75 57.63
CA VAL A 232 -6.07 -14.68 59.07
C VAL A 232 -5.52 -16.02 59.54
N VAL A 233 -4.35 -16.00 60.18
CA VAL A 233 -3.74 -17.14 60.88
C VAL A 233 -4.47 -17.41 62.19
N SER A 234 -4.83 -18.67 62.44
CA SER A 234 -5.46 -19.06 63.70
C SER A 234 -4.48 -19.09 64.86
N LEU A 235 -4.85 -18.41 65.95
CA LEU A 235 -4.14 -18.37 67.23
C LEU A 235 -4.82 -19.19 68.32
N LYS A 236 -5.90 -19.92 67.99
CA LYS A 236 -6.72 -20.68 68.95
C LYS A 236 -5.93 -21.70 69.75
N TYR A 237 -4.95 -22.34 69.11
CA TYR A 237 -4.07 -23.36 69.71
C TYR A 237 -2.63 -22.87 69.92
N ALA A 238 -2.38 -21.56 69.75
CA ALA A 238 -1.07 -20.98 70.04
C ALA A 238 -0.79 -20.98 71.55
N GLN A 239 0.47 -21.15 71.93
CA GLN A 239 0.90 -21.09 73.32
C GLN A 239 1.40 -19.69 73.65
N PHE A 240 0.77 -19.05 74.63
CA PHE A 240 1.12 -17.71 75.08
C PHE A 240 1.94 -17.77 76.37
N SER A 241 2.93 -16.88 76.49
CA SER A 241 3.62 -16.61 77.75
C SER A 241 3.96 -15.13 77.83
N SER A 242 4.00 -14.59 79.04
CA SER A 242 4.30 -13.17 79.26
C SER A 242 5.48 -13.00 80.22
N SER A 243 6.11 -11.81 80.18
CA SER A 243 7.12 -11.41 81.15
C SER A 243 6.59 -11.29 82.59
N ASP A 244 5.27 -11.27 82.78
CA ASP A 244 4.60 -11.35 84.08
C ASP A 244 3.64 -12.56 84.12
N ASP A 245 3.97 -13.54 84.96
CA ASP A 245 3.19 -14.77 85.16
C ASP A 245 1.77 -14.52 85.71
N SER A 246 1.50 -13.32 86.24
CA SER A 246 0.18 -12.92 86.74
C SER A 246 -0.73 -12.27 85.69
N SER A 247 -0.21 -12.03 84.49
CA SER A 247 -0.99 -11.55 83.34
C SER A 247 -1.67 -12.70 82.60
N SER A 248 -2.71 -12.39 81.81
CA SER A 248 -3.46 -13.37 81.00
C SER A 248 -3.25 -13.09 79.51
N PRO A 249 -2.08 -13.43 78.92
CA PRO A 249 -1.77 -13.11 77.53
C PRO A 249 -2.67 -13.83 76.52
N GLU A 250 -3.41 -14.87 76.93
CA GLU A 250 -4.40 -15.57 76.10
C GLU A 250 -5.60 -14.69 75.72
N SER A 251 -5.81 -13.56 76.40
CA SER A 251 -6.84 -12.59 76.02
C SER A 251 -6.59 -11.94 74.65
N LEU A 252 -5.35 -12.01 74.14
CA LEU A 252 -4.94 -11.44 72.86
C LEU A 252 -5.47 -12.17 71.62
N VAL A 253 -5.99 -13.40 71.80
CA VAL A 253 -6.46 -14.28 70.69
C VAL A 253 -7.63 -13.66 69.92
N CYS A 254 -8.51 -12.91 70.60
CA CYS A 254 -9.69 -12.28 69.98
C CYS A 254 -9.85 -10.81 70.40
N PRO A 255 -9.63 -9.86 69.46
CA PRO A 255 -9.71 -8.42 69.74
C PRO A 255 -11.08 -7.89 70.19
N GLU A 256 -12.17 -8.64 69.97
CA GLU A 256 -13.53 -8.23 70.36
C GLU A 256 -13.89 -8.59 71.80
N SER A 257 -13.01 -9.29 72.53
CA SER A 257 -13.26 -9.62 73.93
C SER A 257 -13.09 -8.40 74.83
N SER A 258 -13.89 -8.26 75.89
CA SER A 258 -13.70 -7.17 76.87
C SER A 258 -12.45 -7.33 77.74
N ASN A 259 -11.62 -8.34 77.47
CA ASN A 259 -10.44 -8.69 78.23
C ASN A 259 -9.21 -8.26 77.44
N GLU A 260 -8.31 -7.50 78.06
CA GLU A 260 -7.05 -7.05 77.46
C GLU A 260 -5.89 -7.78 78.16
N TRP A 261 -4.77 -7.96 77.48
CA TRP A 261 -3.53 -8.35 78.17
C TRP A 261 -2.99 -7.09 78.82
N SER A 262 -2.80 -7.08 80.14
CA SER A 262 -2.37 -5.89 80.89
C SER A 262 -1.33 -6.22 81.97
N ILE A 263 -0.35 -5.34 82.14
CA ILE A 263 0.65 -5.39 83.22
C ILE A 263 0.77 -4.00 83.83
N ASN A 264 0.57 -3.93 85.15
CA ASN A 264 0.53 -2.68 85.90
C ASN A 264 1.92 -2.25 86.38
N GLY A 265 2.19 -0.94 86.37
CA GLY A 265 3.39 -0.34 86.98
C GLY A 265 4.69 -0.60 86.23
N VAL A 266 4.63 -0.90 84.93
CA VAL A 266 5.79 -1.14 84.06
C VAL A 266 5.67 -0.32 82.77
N SER A 267 6.81 0.11 82.24
CA SER A 267 6.91 0.86 80.97
C SER A 267 7.39 -0.01 79.80
N ALA A 268 7.77 -1.27 80.05
CA ALA A 268 8.14 -2.26 79.05
C ALA A 268 7.71 -3.66 79.48
N ALA A 269 7.27 -4.49 78.53
CA ALA A 269 6.81 -5.86 78.78
C ALA A 269 6.91 -6.72 77.51
N THR A 270 6.88 -8.04 77.67
CA THR A 270 7.02 -8.99 76.57
C THR A 270 5.91 -10.04 76.58
N VAL A 271 5.42 -10.39 75.39
CA VAL A 271 4.58 -11.58 75.15
C VAL A 271 5.26 -12.44 74.11
N ASN A 272 5.39 -13.73 74.40
CA ASN A 272 5.80 -14.73 73.41
C ASN A 272 4.57 -15.54 73.00
N ILE A 273 4.42 -15.72 71.69
CA ILE A 273 3.35 -16.43 71.02
C ILE A 273 4.01 -17.55 70.22
N ASN A 274 3.93 -18.79 70.68
CA ASN A 274 4.41 -19.94 69.92
C ASN A 274 3.25 -20.48 69.09
N LEU A 275 3.42 -20.49 67.77
CA LEU A 275 2.40 -20.95 66.85
C LEU A 275 2.38 -22.49 66.80
N PRO A 276 1.21 -23.10 66.58
CA PRO A 276 1.11 -24.56 66.47
C PRO A 276 1.73 -25.10 65.18
N TYR A 277 2.00 -24.25 64.19
CA TYR A 277 2.65 -24.56 62.92
C TYR A 277 3.42 -23.34 62.40
N GLN A 278 4.27 -23.54 61.40
CA GLN A 278 4.98 -22.45 60.73
C GLN A 278 4.04 -21.72 59.76
N VAL A 279 4.09 -20.39 59.78
CA VAL A 279 3.35 -19.52 58.84
C VAL A 279 4.30 -18.53 58.20
N ILE A 280 3.92 -18.02 57.03
CA ILE A 280 4.63 -16.95 56.33
C ILE A 280 3.78 -15.67 56.48
N PRO A 281 4.04 -14.83 57.49
CA PRO A 281 3.16 -13.70 57.77
C PRO A 281 3.35 -12.58 56.74
N SER A 282 2.25 -12.09 56.16
CA SER A 282 2.22 -10.92 55.27
C SER A 282 2.07 -9.62 56.06
N LYS A 283 1.22 -9.61 57.10
CA LYS A 283 1.02 -8.48 58.01
C LYS A 283 0.57 -8.90 59.41
N ILE A 284 0.74 -7.99 60.36
CA ILE A 284 0.19 -8.07 61.71
C ILE A 284 -0.71 -6.87 61.98
N ARG A 285 -1.89 -7.13 62.53
CA ARG A 285 -2.82 -6.11 63.00
C ARG A 285 -2.80 -6.06 64.52
N ILE A 286 -2.64 -4.86 65.07
CA ILE A 286 -2.46 -4.63 66.50
C ILE A 286 -3.57 -3.71 67.00
N TYR A 287 -4.24 -4.15 68.07
CA TYR A 287 -5.27 -3.39 68.75
C TYR A 287 -4.72 -2.87 70.07
N ASN A 288 -4.54 -1.55 70.15
CA ASN A 288 -4.07 -0.90 71.37
C ASN A 288 -5.18 -0.89 72.44
N SER A 289 -4.81 -0.77 73.72
CA SER A 289 -5.79 -0.72 74.82
C SER A 289 -6.74 0.47 74.70
N LYS A 290 -7.98 0.31 75.15
CA LYS A 290 -8.92 1.45 75.26
C LYS A 290 -8.64 2.34 76.47
N ASP A 291 -7.81 1.88 77.42
CA ASP A 291 -7.40 2.64 78.60
C ASP A 291 -6.19 3.55 78.32
N GLN A 292 -6.40 4.86 78.44
CA GLN A 292 -5.38 5.88 78.09
C GLN A 292 -4.11 5.81 78.94
N ASP A 293 -4.14 5.27 80.17
CA ASP A 293 -2.92 5.13 81.02
C ASP A 293 -2.15 3.82 80.77
N SER A 294 -2.67 2.97 79.88
CA SER A 294 -2.15 1.63 79.66
C SER A 294 -1.71 1.37 78.21
N GLN A 295 -1.89 2.32 77.29
CA GLN A 295 -1.59 2.13 75.86
C GLN A 295 -0.10 2.06 75.54
N VAL A 296 0.27 1.13 74.65
CA VAL A 296 1.65 1.01 74.12
C VAL A 296 1.90 2.10 73.09
N SER A 297 3.06 2.76 73.15
CA SER A 297 3.46 3.81 72.20
C SER A 297 4.55 3.36 71.22
N LEU A 298 5.45 2.48 71.67
CA LEU A 298 6.52 1.91 70.85
C LEU A 298 6.65 0.42 71.11
N PHE A 299 6.82 -0.36 70.04
CA PHE A 299 7.06 -1.79 70.12
C PHE A 299 8.17 -2.24 69.16
N ARG A 300 8.59 -3.49 69.32
CA ARG A 300 9.30 -4.25 68.30
C ARG A 300 8.84 -5.70 68.27
N LEU A 301 9.05 -6.35 67.14
CA LEU A 301 8.65 -7.73 66.92
C LEU A 301 9.87 -8.60 66.59
N LEU A 302 9.96 -9.76 67.23
CA LEU A 302 10.95 -10.79 66.89
C LEU A 302 10.25 -12.06 66.44
N THR A 303 10.87 -12.81 65.54
CA THR A 303 10.37 -14.10 65.02
C THR A 303 11.27 -15.26 65.43
N SER A 304 10.70 -16.45 65.58
CA SER A 304 11.42 -17.73 65.78
C SER A 304 11.21 -18.64 64.57
N PRO A 305 12.24 -19.34 64.06
CA PRO A 305 13.57 -19.57 64.67
C PRO A 305 14.64 -18.52 64.35
N ALA A 306 14.34 -17.52 63.50
CA ALA A 306 15.33 -16.53 63.07
C ALA A 306 15.92 -15.70 64.23
N ASN A 307 15.15 -15.49 65.30
CA ASN A 307 15.48 -14.68 66.48
C ASN A 307 15.94 -13.25 66.14
N GLY A 308 15.51 -12.72 64.98
CA GLY A 308 15.84 -11.39 64.49
C GLY A 308 14.74 -10.36 64.78
N ILE A 309 15.09 -9.08 64.78
CA ILE A 309 14.13 -7.97 64.80
C ILE A 309 13.51 -7.85 63.40
N MET A 310 12.19 -7.77 63.31
CA MET A 310 11.48 -7.65 62.04
C MET A 310 11.42 -6.21 61.56
N ASN A 311 11.69 -6.02 60.27
CA ASN A 311 11.42 -4.77 59.59
C ASN A 311 9.96 -4.77 59.14
N LEU A 312 9.23 -3.73 59.53
CA LEU A 312 7.81 -3.57 59.30
C LEU A 312 7.52 -2.29 58.52
N THR A 313 6.44 -2.31 57.75
CA THR A 313 5.91 -1.14 57.01
C THR A 313 4.50 -0.84 57.49
N TYR A 314 4.16 0.43 57.68
CA TYR A 314 2.84 0.88 58.14
C TYR A 314 2.44 2.17 57.42
N ILE A 315 1.17 2.57 57.54
CA ILE A 315 0.69 3.84 56.97
C ILE A 315 0.96 4.97 57.98
N ASP A 316 1.69 6.00 57.55
CA ASP A 316 1.89 7.21 58.35
C ASP A 316 0.56 7.98 58.44
N PRO A 317 0.00 8.20 59.64
CA PRO A 317 -1.29 8.86 59.81
C PRO A 317 -1.30 10.35 59.42
N ASP A 318 -0.14 11.00 59.35
CA ASP A 318 -0.03 12.42 59.04
C ASP A 318 0.11 12.69 57.53
N THR A 319 0.75 11.76 56.79
CA THR A 319 0.94 11.89 55.34
C THR A 319 0.02 11.00 54.51
N GLY A 320 -0.45 9.88 55.07
CA GLY A 320 -1.17 8.83 54.33
C GLY A 320 -0.25 7.93 53.49
N ASP A 321 1.06 8.12 53.54
CA ASP A 321 2.05 7.34 52.78
C ASP A 321 2.59 6.15 53.60
N LEU A 322 3.24 5.20 52.91
CA LEU A 322 3.94 4.09 53.57
C LEU A 322 5.22 4.57 54.28
N ALA A 323 5.34 4.25 55.56
CA ALA A 323 6.52 4.45 56.39
C ALA A 323 7.06 3.10 56.92
N TYR A 324 8.33 3.06 57.31
CA TYR A 324 8.98 1.82 57.78
C TYR A 324 9.55 1.97 59.19
N CYS A 325 9.61 0.86 59.92
CA CYS A 325 10.16 0.76 61.26
C CYS A 325 10.77 -0.62 61.52
N ASP A 326 11.64 -0.73 62.51
CA ASP A 326 12.28 -1.99 62.91
C ASP A 326 12.20 -2.21 64.45
N ALA A 327 13.18 -1.70 65.21
CA ALA A 327 13.26 -1.80 66.66
C ALA A 327 12.42 -0.75 67.40
N TRP A 328 11.87 0.24 66.68
CA TRP A 328 11.08 1.35 67.21
C TRP A 328 9.84 1.59 66.35
N CYS A 329 8.92 0.64 66.34
CA CYS A 329 7.65 0.76 65.61
C CYS A 329 6.62 1.55 66.44
N PRO A 330 6.10 2.68 65.92
CA PRO A 330 5.13 3.49 66.64
C PRO A 330 3.77 2.80 66.64
N LEU A 331 3.06 2.86 67.77
CA LEU A 331 1.66 2.42 67.89
C LEU A 331 0.84 3.60 68.40
N LEU A 332 -0.18 4.01 67.65
CA LEU A 332 -0.98 5.19 67.97
C LEU A 332 -1.87 4.96 69.20
N ASN A 333 -2.05 6.04 69.97
CA ASN A 333 -3.05 6.08 71.04
C ASN A 333 -4.47 6.07 70.45
N SER A 334 -5.44 5.60 71.25
CA SER A 334 -6.84 5.45 70.82
C SER A 334 -7.47 6.77 70.35
N SER A 335 -7.09 7.89 70.98
CA SER A 335 -7.64 9.22 70.65
C SER A 335 -7.16 9.73 69.29
N ARG A 336 -5.93 9.36 68.88
CA ARG A 336 -5.40 9.67 67.56
C ARG A 336 -6.00 8.75 66.51
N LEU A 337 -6.17 7.45 66.79
CA LEU A 337 -6.83 6.51 65.88
C LEU A 337 -8.26 6.94 65.56
N GLU A 338 -9.05 7.34 66.55
CA GLU A 338 -10.42 7.86 66.34
C GLU A 338 -10.48 9.16 65.53
N SER A 339 -9.36 9.90 65.42
CA SER A 339 -9.27 11.17 64.67
C SER A 339 -8.82 11.00 63.22
N VAL A 340 -8.43 9.79 62.80
CA VAL A 340 -8.00 9.48 61.45
C VAL A 340 -9.21 8.95 60.68
N ASP A 341 -9.52 9.56 59.52
CA ASP A 341 -10.49 8.99 58.59
C ASP A 341 -9.96 7.63 58.10
N ASP A 342 -10.82 6.62 58.03
CA ASP A 342 -10.45 5.28 57.54
C ASP A 342 -9.75 5.42 56.17
N ILE A 343 -8.44 5.14 56.14
CA ILE A 343 -7.64 5.28 54.92
C ILE A 343 -7.92 4.06 54.04
N GLU A 344 -8.16 4.30 52.75
CA GLU A 344 -8.30 3.22 51.77
C GLU A 344 -7.07 2.29 51.82
N PRO A 345 -7.26 0.96 51.66
CA PRO A 345 -6.13 0.03 51.71
C PRO A 345 -5.06 0.40 50.69
N ILE A 346 -3.80 0.44 51.13
CA ILE A 346 -2.63 0.68 50.27
C ILE A 346 -1.99 -0.67 49.95
N GLY A 347 -1.73 -0.95 48.67
CA GLY A 347 -1.04 -2.17 48.24
C GLY A 347 0.36 -2.26 48.85
N PHE A 348 0.73 -3.43 49.38
CA PHE A 348 2.02 -3.70 49.99
C PHE A 348 2.43 -5.17 49.76
N GLY A 349 3.37 -5.39 48.84
CA GLY A 349 3.73 -6.75 48.41
C GLY A 349 2.51 -7.49 47.85
N ASP A 350 2.31 -8.73 48.27
CA ASP A 350 1.13 -9.56 47.92
C ASP A 350 -0.08 -9.32 48.85
N SER A 351 -0.04 -8.22 49.63
CA SER A 351 -0.99 -7.88 50.70
C SER A 351 -1.48 -6.42 50.57
N SER A 352 -2.40 -6.00 51.42
CA SER A 352 -2.75 -4.58 51.61
C SER A 352 -2.52 -4.12 53.05
N LEU A 353 -2.23 -2.84 53.27
CA LEU A 353 -2.18 -2.23 54.59
C LEU A 353 -3.34 -1.26 54.77
N ARG A 354 -3.93 -1.25 55.96
CA ARG A 354 -5.02 -0.34 56.34
C ARG A 354 -4.75 0.29 57.70
N LEU A 355 -5.17 1.56 57.82
CA LEU A 355 -5.27 2.28 59.08
C LEU A 355 -6.74 2.53 59.37
N SER A 356 -7.21 2.08 60.53
CA SER A 356 -8.62 2.23 60.94
C SER A 356 -8.72 2.92 62.30
N SER A 357 -9.91 3.42 62.61
CA SER A 357 -10.22 4.04 63.90
C SER A 357 -10.04 3.13 65.13
N SER A 358 -9.79 1.82 64.94
CA SER A 358 -9.70 0.83 66.01
C SER A 358 -8.41 0.01 66.06
N TYR A 359 -7.58 0.04 65.01
CA TYR A 359 -6.37 -0.76 64.92
C TYR A 359 -5.34 -0.17 63.96
N GLN A 360 -4.12 -0.68 64.05
CA GLN A 360 -3.05 -0.39 63.09
C GLN A 360 -2.49 -1.68 62.51
N GLU A 361 -2.16 -1.64 61.21
CA GLU A 361 -1.53 -2.74 60.50
C GLU A 361 -0.06 -2.46 60.20
N PHE A 362 0.73 -3.52 60.27
CA PHE A 362 2.16 -3.51 59.99
C PHE A 362 2.49 -4.69 59.06
N GLY A 363 2.95 -4.39 57.85
CA GLY A 363 3.35 -5.37 56.85
C GLY A 363 4.76 -5.88 57.08
N PHE A 364 4.99 -7.17 56.86
CA PHE A 364 6.31 -7.78 56.94
C PHE A 364 7.05 -7.58 55.61
N ILE A 365 8.25 -6.99 55.65
CA ILE A 365 9.05 -6.78 54.43
C ILE A 365 9.67 -8.09 53.91
N ASN A 366 10.00 -9.01 54.82
CA ASN A 366 10.65 -10.27 54.48
C ASN A 366 9.67 -11.43 54.63
N SER A 367 9.57 -12.26 53.58
CA SER A 367 8.90 -13.56 53.64
C SER A 367 9.80 -14.56 54.38
N LEU A 368 9.35 -15.03 55.55
CA LEU A 368 10.10 -15.92 56.43
C LEU A 368 9.13 -16.93 57.07
N ASP A 369 9.59 -18.17 57.25
CA ASP A 369 8.86 -19.17 58.04
C ASP A 369 8.92 -18.83 59.53
N VAL A 370 7.76 -18.52 60.11
CA VAL A 370 7.61 -18.09 61.50
C VAL A 370 6.87 -19.18 62.27
N GLY A 371 7.57 -19.83 63.22
CA GLY A 371 6.99 -20.75 64.19
C GLY A 371 6.63 -20.09 65.53
N GLY A 372 7.02 -18.84 65.74
CA GLY A 372 6.65 -18.08 66.93
C GLY A 372 7.04 -16.60 66.84
N LEU A 373 6.34 -15.77 67.60
CA LEU A 373 6.48 -14.32 67.62
C LEU A 373 6.70 -13.82 69.05
N THR A 374 7.64 -12.90 69.23
CA THR A 374 7.85 -12.20 70.49
C THR A 374 7.53 -10.73 70.28
N PHE A 375 6.43 -10.27 70.87
CA PHE A 375 6.06 -8.87 70.93
C PHE A 375 6.69 -8.22 72.16
N GLU A 376 7.49 -7.17 71.96
CA GLU A 376 8.05 -6.38 73.04
C GLU A 376 7.48 -4.97 73.03
N ALA A 377 6.67 -4.63 74.04
CA ALA A 377 6.31 -3.25 74.34
C ALA A 377 7.54 -2.54 74.93
N ARG A 378 7.99 -1.48 74.27
CA ARG A 378 9.21 -0.73 74.60
C ARG A 378 8.92 0.51 75.42
N GLU A 379 7.83 1.21 75.08
CA GLU A 379 7.34 2.38 75.78
C GLU A 379 5.80 2.38 75.84
N SER A 380 5.25 3.06 76.84
CA SER A 380 3.81 3.27 77.04
C SER A 380 3.51 4.76 77.08
N TYR A 381 2.29 5.15 76.70
CA TYR A 381 1.78 6.50 76.90
C TYR A 381 1.53 6.84 78.38
N GLY A 382 1.40 5.83 79.24
CA GLY A 382 1.11 5.98 80.66
C GLY A 382 2.00 5.11 81.56
N SER A 383 1.47 4.72 82.72
CA SER A 383 2.23 3.99 83.75
C SER A 383 2.11 2.46 83.66
N ASN A 384 1.25 1.95 82.77
CA ASN A 384 0.96 0.54 82.59
C ASN A 384 1.09 0.15 81.11
N ILE A 385 1.10 -1.15 80.82
CA ILE A 385 1.05 -1.69 79.45
C ILE A 385 -0.18 -2.55 79.30
N ALA A 386 -0.96 -2.33 78.25
CA ALA A 386 -2.07 -3.17 77.87
C ALA A 386 -2.30 -3.17 76.35
N LEU A 387 -2.78 -4.30 75.83
CA LEU A 387 -3.20 -4.47 74.44
C LEU A 387 -4.51 -5.26 74.38
N ALA A 388 -5.38 -4.86 73.46
CA ALA A 388 -6.70 -5.45 73.29
C ALA A 388 -6.70 -6.68 72.39
N GLY A 389 -5.71 -6.85 71.51
CA GLY A 389 -5.61 -8.06 70.68
C GLY A 389 -4.60 -7.96 69.55
N PHE A 390 -4.34 -9.11 68.92
CA PHE A 390 -3.49 -9.25 67.75
C PHE A 390 -4.15 -10.15 66.70
N GLN A 391 -3.93 -9.84 65.43
CA GLN A 391 -4.22 -10.75 64.32
C GLN A 391 -3.00 -10.84 63.40
N ILE A 392 -2.69 -12.04 62.95
CA ILE A 392 -1.60 -12.31 62.01
C ILE A 392 -2.24 -12.78 60.71
N PHE A 393 -1.70 -12.33 59.60
CA PHE A 393 -2.20 -12.61 58.27
C PHE A 393 -1.11 -13.24 57.41
N GLN A 394 -1.50 -14.04 56.42
CA GLN A 394 -0.62 -14.59 55.39
C GLN A 394 -1.28 -14.42 54.01
N SER A 395 -0.46 -14.30 52.96
CA SER A 395 -0.94 -14.12 51.57
C SER A 395 -1.35 -15.43 50.89
N THR A 396 -1.14 -16.57 51.55
CA THR A 396 -1.47 -17.90 51.04
C THR A 396 -2.67 -18.48 51.78
N TYR A 397 -3.59 -19.13 51.04
CA TYR A 397 -4.74 -19.80 51.63
C TYR A 397 -4.37 -21.25 51.96
N SER A 398 -3.81 -21.46 53.16
CA SER A 398 -3.45 -22.79 53.64
C SER A 398 -4.68 -23.55 54.15
N THR A 399 -4.80 -24.82 53.77
CA THR A 399 -5.83 -25.73 54.27
C THR A 399 -5.20 -27.04 54.73
N TYR A 400 -5.19 -27.28 56.03
CA TYR A 400 -4.62 -28.47 56.65
C TYR A 400 -5.61 -29.63 56.68
N ALA A 401 -5.12 -30.85 56.48
CA ALA A 401 -5.91 -32.08 56.57
C ALA A 401 -6.42 -32.32 58.00
N ASN A 402 -5.59 -31.97 59.00
CA ASN A 402 -6.02 -31.90 60.39
C ASN A 402 -6.88 -30.65 60.59
N ASN A 403 -8.20 -30.82 60.51
CA ASN A 403 -9.14 -29.70 60.55
C ASN A 403 -9.07 -28.84 61.82
N THR A 404 -8.53 -29.37 62.92
CA THR A 404 -8.26 -28.63 64.16
C THR A 404 -7.33 -27.42 63.92
N LEU A 405 -6.41 -27.52 62.96
CA LEU A 405 -5.46 -26.45 62.62
C LEU A 405 -6.07 -25.34 61.77
N ASN A 406 -7.21 -25.61 61.13
CA ASN A 406 -7.94 -24.64 60.33
C ASN A 406 -8.96 -23.84 61.14
N GLU A 407 -9.31 -24.29 62.34
CA GLU A 407 -10.33 -23.61 63.16
C GLU A 407 -9.91 -22.17 63.46
N PRO A 408 -10.78 -21.18 63.24
CA PRO A 408 -10.40 -19.78 63.39
C PRO A 408 -10.18 -19.36 64.85
N SER A 409 -9.41 -18.29 65.07
CA SER A 409 -9.16 -17.72 66.40
C SER A 409 -10.43 -17.30 67.12
N CYS A 410 -11.40 -16.76 66.37
CA CYS A 410 -12.66 -16.21 66.86
C CYS A 410 -13.85 -16.83 66.11
N ASP A 411 -15.08 -16.60 66.59
CA ASP A 411 -16.31 -17.12 65.98
C ASP A 411 -16.57 -16.48 64.60
N ILE A 412 -15.86 -16.92 63.55
CA ILE A 412 -16.12 -16.57 62.15
C ILE A 412 -16.82 -17.74 61.44
N ASN A 413 -17.70 -17.41 60.50
CA ASN A 413 -18.59 -18.39 59.86
C ASN A 413 -17.97 -19.11 58.65
N GLU A 414 -16.95 -18.51 58.01
CA GLU A 414 -16.33 -19.02 56.79
C GLU A 414 -14.81 -19.03 56.94
N TYR A 415 -14.22 -20.22 56.77
CA TYR A 415 -12.79 -20.48 56.88
C TYR A 415 -12.44 -21.74 56.09
N SER A 416 -11.17 -21.86 55.69
CA SER A 416 -10.68 -23.05 54.99
C SER A 416 -10.94 -24.30 55.83
N ARG A 417 -11.41 -25.41 55.26
CA ARG A 417 -11.71 -26.62 56.03
C ARG A 417 -11.33 -27.89 55.31
N ALA A 418 -11.09 -28.96 56.05
CA ALA A 418 -10.86 -30.29 55.51
C ALA A 418 -11.85 -31.31 56.08
N VAL A 419 -12.27 -32.26 55.24
CA VAL A 419 -13.14 -33.38 55.61
C VAL A 419 -12.39 -34.67 55.32
N THR A 420 -12.25 -35.51 56.35
CA THR A 420 -11.61 -36.82 56.23
C THR A 420 -12.65 -37.92 56.07
N GLN A 421 -12.33 -38.91 55.23
CA GLN A 421 -13.11 -40.13 55.03
C GLN A 421 -12.20 -41.33 55.37
N GLY A 422 -12.72 -42.28 56.15
CA GLY A 422 -11.94 -43.38 56.72
C GLY A 422 -11.36 -43.06 58.11
N GLU A 423 -10.60 -44.01 58.66
CA GLU A 423 -9.95 -43.88 59.98
C GLU A 423 -8.60 -43.16 59.82
N TRP A 424 -8.47 -41.96 60.40
CA TRP A 424 -7.26 -41.15 60.36
C TRP A 424 -6.76 -40.88 61.78
N THR A 425 -5.45 -40.90 61.95
CA THR A 425 -4.77 -40.57 63.21
C THR A 425 -3.68 -39.52 62.97
N SER A 426 -3.48 -38.60 63.91
CA SER A 426 -2.39 -37.62 63.81
C SER A 426 -1.03 -38.30 63.96
N SER A 427 -0.02 -37.79 63.23
CA SER A 427 1.37 -38.20 63.38
C SER A 427 1.88 -37.94 64.81
N SER A 428 3.02 -38.53 65.19
CA SER A 428 3.59 -38.39 66.54
C SER A 428 3.85 -36.96 66.99
N ASN A 429 4.04 -36.04 66.03
CA ASN A 429 4.28 -34.62 66.26
C ASN A 429 3.01 -33.76 66.09
N GLY A 430 1.93 -34.34 65.54
CA GLY A 430 0.66 -33.65 65.29
C GLY A 430 0.58 -32.95 63.93
N ASP A 431 1.67 -32.95 63.16
CA ASP A 431 1.85 -32.13 61.96
C ASP A 431 0.94 -32.56 60.78
N TYR A 432 0.71 -33.86 60.59
CA TYR A 432 -0.06 -34.41 59.46
C TYR A 432 -0.90 -35.62 59.89
N LEU A 433 -1.84 -36.05 59.04
CA LEU A 433 -2.70 -37.22 59.28
C LEU A 433 -2.15 -38.47 58.58
N VAL A 434 -2.33 -39.62 59.23
CA VAL A 434 -1.93 -40.95 58.75
C VAL A 434 -3.11 -41.92 58.84
N SER A 435 -3.31 -42.70 57.79
CA SER A 435 -4.26 -43.82 57.72
C SER A 435 -3.54 -45.09 57.28
N GLU A 436 -3.80 -46.21 57.95
CA GLU A 436 -3.34 -47.54 57.52
C GLU A 436 -4.49 -48.25 56.80
N VAL A 437 -4.35 -48.42 55.48
CA VAL A 437 -5.39 -48.95 54.61
C VAL A 437 -5.07 -50.39 54.20
N ASP A 438 -5.92 -51.35 54.56
CA ASP A 438 -5.81 -52.73 54.07
C ASP A 438 -6.31 -52.81 52.62
N VAL A 439 -5.40 -53.10 51.69
CA VAL A 439 -5.65 -53.19 50.25
C VAL A 439 -5.74 -54.63 49.75
N SER A 440 -5.83 -55.62 50.64
CA SER A 440 -5.87 -57.05 50.28
C SER A 440 -7.05 -57.44 49.38
N ASN A 441 -8.15 -56.68 49.43
CA ASN A 441 -9.36 -56.89 48.61
C ASN A 441 -9.60 -55.79 47.56
N GLY A 442 -8.56 -55.01 47.22
CA GLY A 442 -8.67 -53.81 46.39
C GLY A 442 -8.61 -52.53 47.24
N ILE A 443 -8.53 -51.38 46.57
CA ILE A 443 -8.44 -50.07 47.23
C ILE A 443 -9.85 -49.61 47.58
N PRO A 444 -10.13 -49.27 48.85
CA PRO A 444 -11.43 -48.73 49.25
C PRO A 444 -11.66 -47.33 48.68
N ASP A 445 -12.85 -47.08 48.14
CA ASP A 445 -13.25 -45.77 47.59
C ASP A 445 -13.58 -44.72 48.69
N ASP A 446 -13.66 -45.15 49.96
CA ASP A 446 -14.11 -44.36 51.12
C ASP A 446 -12.95 -43.85 52.02
N VAL A 447 -11.70 -43.90 51.53
CA VAL A 447 -10.54 -43.38 52.26
C VAL A 447 -9.92 -42.21 51.48
N GLY A 448 -9.94 -41.02 52.08
CA GLY A 448 -9.47 -39.79 51.46
C GLY A 448 -9.58 -38.56 52.33
N VAL A 449 -9.03 -37.45 51.84
CA VAL A 449 -9.16 -36.12 52.44
C VAL A 449 -9.65 -35.15 51.37
N THR A 450 -10.67 -34.38 51.69
CA THR A 450 -11.19 -33.32 50.83
C THR A 450 -10.92 -31.97 51.46
N PHE A 451 -10.19 -31.10 50.76
CA PHE A 451 -9.86 -29.74 51.17
C PHE A 451 -10.80 -28.74 50.51
N TYR A 452 -11.24 -27.75 51.29
CA TYR A 452 -12.06 -26.61 50.88
C TYR A 452 -11.33 -25.32 51.30
N PRO A 453 -10.37 -24.81 50.49
CA PRO A 453 -9.70 -23.54 50.75
C PRO A 453 -10.68 -22.38 50.60
N ASN A 454 -10.70 -21.44 51.54
CA ASN A 454 -11.65 -20.33 51.52
C ASN A 454 -11.09 -19.15 50.71
N ILE A 455 -11.07 -19.24 49.38
CA ILE A 455 -10.76 -18.10 48.53
C ILE A 455 -11.97 -17.17 48.46
N THR A 456 -11.72 -15.87 48.45
CA THR A 456 -12.76 -14.84 48.59
C THR A 456 -12.98 -14.01 47.32
N TYR A 457 -12.21 -14.25 46.26
CA TYR A 457 -12.26 -13.51 44.98
C TYR A 457 -11.98 -14.43 43.79
N ALA A 458 -12.36 -13.97 42.60
CA ALA A 458 -11.99 -14.58 41.35
C ALA A 458 -10.60 -14.11 40.90
N GLY A 459 -9.87 -14.94 40.16
CA GLY A 459 -8.51 -14.63 39.71
C GLY A 459 -7.72 -15.86 39.29
N GLU A 460 -6.43 -15.65 38.99
CA GLU A 460 -5.47 -16.71 38.71
C GLU A 460 -4.85 -17.24 40.00
N TYR A 461 -4.96 -18.54 40.22
CA TYR A 461 -4.45 -19.21 41.42
C TYR A 461 -3.55 -20.40 41.07
N SER A 462 -2.63 -20.69 41.98
CA SER A 462 -1.88 -21.95 41.99
C SER A 462 -2.20 -22.74 43.26
N ILE A 463 -2.37 -24.05 43.14
CA ILE A 463 -2.61 -24.95 44.27
C ILE A 463 -1.42 -25.90 44.42
N LEU A 464 -0.74 -25.81 45.55
CA LEU A 464 0.37 -26.70 45.93
C LEU A 464 -0.11 -27.70 46.97
N LEU A 465 0.10 -28.99 46.74
CA LEU A 465 -0.15 -30.06 47.70
C LEU A 465 1.14 -30.47 48.40
N TYR A 466 1.17 -30.43 49.73
CA TYR A 466 2.33 -30.83 50.52
C TYR A 466 2.24 -32.30 50.95
N THR A 467 3.35 -33.02 50.78
CA THR A 467 3.48 -34.43 51.12
C THR A 467 4.62 -34.65 52.11
N PRO A 468 4.33 -35.11 53.35
CA PRO A 468 5.33 -35.38 54.36
C PRO A 468 6.36 -36.44 53.95
N GLY A 469 7.61 -36.23 54.35
CA GLY A 469 8.69 -37.19 54.16
C GLY A 469 8.53 -38.47 54.98
N CYS A 470 8.75 -39.62 54.36
CA CYS A 470 8.65 -40.94 54.99
C CYS A 470 9.99 -41.45 55.57
N GLY A 471 11.07 -40.68 55.44
CA GLY A 471 12.39 -41.04 55.98
C GLY A 471 12.43 -41.03 57.51
N ALA A 472 11.76 -40.06 58.13
CA ALA A 472 11.73 -39.88 59.59
C ALA A 472 10.90 -40.96 60.32
N ASP A 473 9.81 -41.44 59.71
CA ASP A 473 8.91 -42.44 60.28
C ASP A 473 9.15 -43.87 59.73
N GLN A 474 10.10 -44.02 58.80
CA GLN A 474 10.48 -45.28 58.14
C GLN A 474 9.36 -45.98 57.37
N THR A 475 8.36 -45.24 56.89
CA THR A 475 7.18 -45.81 56.21
C THR A 475 7.30 -45.86 54.68
N CYS A 476 8.42 -45.43 54.08
CA CYS A 476 8.55 -45.28 52.62
C CYS A 476 8.19 -46.52 51.78
N SER A 477 8.45 -47.72 52.31
CA SER A 477 8.13 -48.98 51.62
C SER A 477 6.64 -49.33 51.60
N THR A 478 5.86 -48.73 52.49
CA THR A 478 4.40 -48.94 52.63
C THR A 478 3.58 -47.75 52.16
N ARG A 479 4.19 -46.62 51.76
CA ARG A 479 3.51 -45.45 51.18
C ARG A 479 2.97 -45.75 49.79
N GLY A 480 1.75 -45.28 49.49
CA GLY A 480 1.07 -45.45 48.22
C GLY A 480 1.20 -44.27 47.25
N ILE A 481 0.47 -44.36 46.14
CA ILE A 481 0.24 -43.28 45.18
C ILE A 481 -1.19 -42.80 45.39
N THR A 482 -1.39 -41.48 45.41
CA THR A 482 -2.68 -40.85 45.65
C THR A 482 -3.07 -40.00 44.46
N ASN A 483 -4.35 -39.97 44.12
CA ASN A 483 -4.89 -39.10 43.09
C ASN A 483 -5.41 -37.82 43.75
N ALA A 484 -4.90 -36.67 43.31
CA ALA A 484 -5.35 -35.33 43.70
C ALA A 484 -6.19 -34.74 42.56
N THR A 485 -7.50 -34.58 42.78
CA THR A 485 -8.42 -34.01 41.79
C THR A 485 -8.94 -32.67 42.27
N VAL A 486 -8.81 -31.64 41.44
CA VAL A 486 -9.30 -30.29 41.70
C VAL A 486 -10.63 -30.11 40.99
N TYR A 487 -11.64 -29.68 41.72
CA TYR A 487 -12.98 -29.38 41.21
C TYR A 487 -13.30 -27.90 41.40
N ASP A 488 -14.08 -27.35 40.48
CA ASP A 488 -14.89 -26.17 40.75
C ASP A 488 -16.07 -26.62 41.63
N ASP A 489 -16.21 -26.09 42.85
CA ASP A 489 -17.20 -26.60 43.82
C ASP A 489 -18.64 -26.22 43.44
N GLU A 490 -18.84 -25.15 42.68
CA GLU A 490 -20.17 -24.67 42.26
C GLU A 490 -20.73 -25.47 41.09
N THR A 491 -19.91 -25.68 40.05
CA THR A 491 -20.28 -26.40 38.83
C THR A 491 -20.07 -27.90 38.95
N ASN A 492 -19.24 -28.32 39.91
CA ASN A 492 -18.82 -29.71 40.12
C ASN A 492 -18.06 -30.30 38.91
N GLU A 493 -17.41 -29.45 38.11
CA GLU A 493 -16.53 -29.83 37.00
C GLU A 493 -15.12 -30.13 37.49
N ILE A 494 -14.44 -31.07 36.81
CA ILE A 494 -13.03 -31.41 37.09
C ILE A 494 -12.15 -30.38 36.36
N LEU A 495 -11.33 -29.65 37.13
CA LEU A 495 -10.39 -28.67 36.61
C LEU A 495 -9.04 -29.30 36.26
N ASP A 496 -8.50 -30.15 37.15
CA ASP A 496 -7.26 -30.90 36.91
C ASP A 496 -7.19 -32.17 37.78
N THR A 497 -6.36 -33.13 37.39
CA THR A 497 -6.18 -34.42 38.09
C THR A 497 -4.72 -34.89 38.01
N ASN A 498 -4.09 -35.04 39.17
CA ASN A 498 -2.65 -35.31 39.29
C ASN A 498 -2.36 -36.55 40.17
N LEU A 499 -1.43 -37.41 39.73
CA LEU A 499 -0.95 -38.56 40.52
C LEU A 499 0.24 -38.18 41.40
N ILE A 500 0.09 -38.39 42.71
CA ILE A 500 1.02 -37.93 43.74
C ILE A 500 1.65 -39.12 44.45
N TYR A 501 2.97 -39.24 44.33
CA TYR A 501 3.76 -40.30 44.98
C TYR A 501 4.13 -39.90 46.40
N GLN A 502 3.77 -40.69 47.41
CA GLN A 502 4.04 -40.37 48.84
C GLN A 502 5.30 -41.04 49.41
N SER A 503 6.17 -41.59 48.56
CA SER A 503 7.38 -42.33 48.95
C SER A 503 8.64 -41.44 49.04
N ASN A 504 8.47 -40.14 49.16
CA ASN A 504 9.55 -39.14 49.25
C ASN A 504 10.26 -39.20 50.62
N GLN A 505 11.60 -39.20 50.63
CA GLN A 505 12.40 -39.30 51.86
C GLN A 505 12.21 -38.07 52.77
N GLU A 506 12.30 -36.89 52.16
CA GLU A 506 12.06 -35.60 52.78
C GLU A 506 10.71 -35.05 52.30
N GLU A 507 10.17 -34.04 52.98
CA GLU A 507 8.96 -33.33 52.55
C GLU A 507 9.11 -32.79 51.11
N LYS A 508 8.00 -32.80 50.37
CA LYS A 508 7.89 -32.20 49.04
C LYS A 508 6.55 -31.50 48.87
N TYR A 509 6.46 -30.65 47.86
CA TYR A 509 5.20 -30.15 47.32
C TYR A 509 5.06 -30.52 45.85
N ASP A 510 3.81 -30.66 45.39
CA ASP A 510 3.46 -30.88 43.98
C ASP A 510 2.43 -29.81 43.57
N LEU A 511 2.63 -29.17 42.41
CA LEU A 511 1.64 -28.27 41.81
C LEU A 511 0.50 -29.12 41.25
N VAL A 512 -0.71 -28.96 41.79
CA VAL A 512 -1.88 -29.76 41.40
C VAL A 512 -2.90 -29.00 40.56
N TYR A 513 -2.75 -27.68 40.45
CA TYR A 513 -3.54 -26.82 39.57
C TYR A 513 -2.87 -25.45 39.40
N TYR A 514 -2.95 -24.89 38.19
CA TYR A 514 -2.65 -23.49 37.89
C TYR A 514 -3.70 -22.99 36.88
N GLY A 515 -4.40 -21.91 37.21
CA GLY A 515 -5.38 -21.30 36.32
C GLY A 515 -6.44 -20.47 37.05
N HIS A 516 -7.43 -20.04 36.27
CA HIS A 516 -8.49 -19.17 36.72
C HIS A 516 -9.52 -19.87 37.63
N LEU A 517 -9.74 -19.34 38.83
CA LEU A 517 -10.81 -19.77 39.72
C LEU A 517 -11.80 -18.63 39.94
N ASN A 518 -13.08 -18.87 39.64
CA ASN A 518 -14.17 -17.92 39.90
C ASN A 518 -14.76 -18.04 41.31
N SER A 519 -14.58 -19.20 41.95
CA SER A 519 -15.18 -19.56 43.23
C SER A 519 -14.28 -20.54 43.99
N THR A 520 -14.64 -20.83 45.25
CA THR A 520 -13.89 -21.77 46.10
C THR A 520 -13.75 -23.14 45.46
N PRO A 521 -12.51 -23.61 45.17
CA PRO A 521 -12.31 -24.93 44.61
C PRO A 521 -12.46 -26.00 45.70
N ARG A 522 -12.68 -27.25 45.27
CA ARG A 522 -12.62 -28.44 46.13
C ARG A 522 -11.51 -29.35 45.66
N VAL A 523 -10.55 -29.69 46.54
CA VAL A 523 -9.44 -30.60 46.22
C VAL A 523 -9.66 -31.94 46.91
N GLU A 524 -9.87 -33.00 46.15
CA GLU A 524 -10.02 -34.36 46.66
C GLU A 524 -8.72 -35.15 46.52
N LEU A 525 -8.20 -35.64 47.64
CA LEU A 525 -7.06 -36.55 47.70
C LEU A 525 -7.53 -37.96 48.07
N LYS A 526 -7.42 -38.91 47.14
CA LYS A 526 -7.81 -40.32 47.33
C LYS A 526 -6.65 -41.26 47.08
N LEU A 527 -6.66 -42.43 47.73
CA LEU A 527 -5.67 -43.46 47.45
C LEU A 527 -5.93 -44.05 46.05
N ASP A 528 -4.93 -44.05 45.18
CA ASP A 528 -5.03 -44.52 43.79
C ASP A 528 -4.40 -45.91 43.59
N SER A 529 -3.20 -46.12 44.16
CA SER A 529 -2.44 -47.35 44.01
C SER A 529 -1.65 -47.70 45.27
N PRO A 530 -1.50 -48.99 45.64
CA PRO A 530 -0.75 -49.37 46.82
C PRO A 530 0.75 -49.21 46.65
N GLY A 531 1.46 -49.11 47.78
CA GLY A 531 2.91 -49.07 47.82
C GLY A 531 3.60 -50.36 47.37
N PRO A 532 4.94 -50.34 47.17
CA PRO A 532 5.68 -51.44 46.58
C PRO A 532 5.74 -52.73 47.43
N GLN A 533 5.45 -52.69 48.74
CA GLN A 533 5.43 -53.87 49.60
C GLN A 533 4.30 -53.86 50.64
N GLY A 534 3.60 -54.99 50.78
CA GLY A 534 2.60 -55.24 51.83
C GLY A 534 1.16 -55.28 51.33
N SER A 535 0.25 -55.79 52.18
CA SER A 535 -1.20 -55.71 51.99
C SER A 535 -1.82 -54.52 52.74
N THR A 536 -0.99 -53.69 53.37
CA THR A 536 -1.40 -52.49 54.11
C THR A 536 -0.60 -51.31 53.57
N VAL A 537 -1.30 -50.23 53.21
CA VAL A 537 -0.74 -49.00 52.67
C VAL A 537 -0.81 -47.91 53.73
N THR A 538 0.30 -47.21 53.93
CA THR A 538 0.35 -46.00 54.74
C THR A 538 -0.02 -44.83 53.84
N PHE A 539 -1.18 -44.22 54.08
CA PHE A 539 -1.66 -43.03 53.36
C PHE A 539 -1.54 -41.82 54.29
N VAL A 540 -0.94 -40.73 53.81
CA VAL A 540 -0.81 -39.50 54.58
C VAL A 540 -1.49 -38.31 53.91
N ALA A 541 -1.82 -37.30 54.71
CA ALA A 541 -2.30 -36.01 54.22
C ALA A 541 -1.83 -34.91 55.17
N ASP A 542 -1.22 -33.86 54.61
CA ASP A 542 -0.72 -32.71 55.36
C ASP A 542 -1.54 -31.45 55.09
N LYS A 543 -1.25 -30.71 54.01
CA LYS A 543 -1.97 -29.49 53.64
C LYS A 543 -1.95 -29.22 52.15
N ILE A 544 -2.83 -28.32 51.73
CA ILE A 544 -2.69 -27.58 50.47
C ILE A 544 -2.43 -26.10 50.77
N ASP A 545 -1.62 -25.45 49.94
CA ASP A 545 -1.45 -24.00 49.91
C ASP A 545 -1.99 -23.49 48.57
N VAL A 546 -2.99 -22.60 48.64
CA VAL A 546 -3.49 -21.90 47.45
C VAL A 546 -2.85 -20.52 47.42
N ASN A 547 -2.01 -20.26 46.42
CA ASN A 547 -1.35 -18.98 46.24
C ASN A 547 -2.07 -18.17 45.18
N VAL A 548 -2.29 -16.89 45.48
CA VAL A 548 -2.80 -15.92 44.53
C VAL A 548 -1.68 -15.56 43.55
N TYR A 549 -1.95 -15.66 42.26
CA TYR A 549 -1.04 -15.16 41.22
C TYR A 549 -1.53 -13.80 40.70
N GLU A 550 -2.81 -13.70 40.38
CA GLU A 550 -3.49 -12.45 40.01
C GLU A 550 -4.93 -12.51 40.53
N ILE A 551 -5.49 -11.38 40.96
CA ILE A 551 -6.93 -11.27 41.25
C ILE A 551 -7.60 -10.55 40.09
N ASP A 552 -8.83 -10.91 39.77
CA ASP A 552 -9.62 -10.13 38.81
C ASP A 552 -9.80 -8.71 39.34
N ASP A 553 -9.74 -7.73 38.43
CA ASP A 553 -9.95 -6.33 38.77
C ASP A 553 -11.25 -6.16 39.56
N ILE A 554 -11.14 -5.85 40.85
CA ILE A 554 -12.30 -5.52 41.66
C ILE A 554 -12.82 -4.18 41.17
N VAL A 555 -13.95 -4.23 40.49
CA VAL A 555 -14.62 -3.06 39.95
C VAL A 555 -15.04 -2.16 41.11
N ASN A 556 -14.27 -1.10 41.36
CA ASN A 556 -14.81 0.10 41.97
C ASN A 556 -15.87 0.65 41.03
N ALA A 557 -17.15 0.38 41.33
CA ALA A 557 -18.29 0.83 40.53
C ALA A 557 -18.50 2.36 40.57
N ASN A 558 -17.61 3.12 41.22
CA ASN A 558 -17.52 4.57 41.07
C ASN A 558 -16.22 4.91 40.33
N GLY A 559 -16.35 5.35 39.07
CA GLY A 559 -15.19 5.70 38.25
C GLY A 559 -15.59 6.18 36.86
N THR A 560 -14.73 7.01 36.27
CA THR A 560 -14.79 7.39 34.86
C THR A 560 -14.35 6.19 34.01
N ILE A 561 -15.09 5.86 32.95
CA ILE A 561 -14.68 4.84 31.96
C ILE A 561 -13.41 5.35 31.26
N PRO A 562 -12.25 4.67 31.43
CA PRO A 562 -11.01 5.11 30.82
C PRO A 562 -11.01 4.79 29.34
N LEU A 563 -10.98 5.81 28.48
CA LEU A 563 -10.79 5.63 27.04
C LEU A 563 -9.33 5.86 26.68
N ASN A 564 -8.79 4.98 25.85
CA ASN A 564 -7.48 5.13 25.21
C ASN A 564 -7.53 4.46 23.84
N GLY A 565 -7.86 5.24 22.81
CA GLY A 565 -7.84 4.86 21.40
C GLY A 565 -8.94 3.92 20.92
N ILE A 566 -9.72 3.28 21.80
CA ILE A 566 -10.82 2.39 21.42
C ILE A 566 -12.12 2.81 22.13
N PHE A 567 -13.24 2.78 21.40
CA PHE A 567 -14.56 3.13 21.93
C PHE A 567 -15.69 2.33 21.26
N GLU A 568 -16.54 1.71 22.07
CA GLU A 568 -17.78 1.05 21.65
C GLU A 568 -18.97 2.00 21.78
N PHE A 569 -19.64 2.24 20.65
CA PHE A 569 -20.86 3.03 20.56
C PHE A 569 -22.03 2.15 20.13
N SER A 570 -23.04 2.01 21.00
CA SER A 570 -24.29 1.31 20.66
C SER A 570 -25.42 2.31 20.40
N PRO A 571 -25.83 2.57 19.14
CA PRO A 571 -26.88 3.53 18.81
C PRO A 571 -28.21 3.29 19.55
N GLY A 572 -28.57 2.03 19.79
CA GLY A 572 -29.80 1.65 20.50
C GLY A 572 -29.92 2.23 21.91
N ASN A 573 -28.78 2.41 22.61
CA ASN A 573 -28.76 2.97 23.97
C ASN A 573 -29.11 4.46 23.99
N PHE A 574 -29.00 5.15 22.85
CA PHE A 574 -29.23 6.58 22.73
C PHE A 574 -30.64 6.95 22.20
N SER A 575 -31.56 5.98 22.14
CA SER A 575 -32.91 6.19 21.59
C SER A 575 -33.74 7.28 22.31
N SER A 576 -33.45 7.56 23.59
CA SER A 576 -34.07 8.64 24.38
C SER A 576 -33.09 9.73 24.81
N PHE A 577 -31.92 9.81 24.18
CA PHE A 577 -30.85 10.71 24.59
C PHE A 577 -31.17 12.19 24.34
N ASP A 578 -30.86 13.04 25.32
CA ASP A 578 -30.91 14.50 25.21
C ASP A 578 -29.58 15.09 25.69
N ALA A 579 -28.77 15.56 24.73
CA ALA A 579 -27.46 16.16 24.98
C ALA A 579 -27.52 17.41 25.88
N SER A 580 -28.68 18.07 26.01
CA SER A 580 -28.85 19.26 26.83
C SER A 580 -29.07 18.95 28.32
N ASN A 581 -29.38 17.71 28.66
CA ASN A 581 -29.72 17.30 30.02
C ASN A 581 -29.34 15.83 30.30
N ILE A 582 -28.03 15.57 30.36
CA ILE A 582 -27.45 14.25 30.67
C ILE A 582 -27.73 13.91 32.15
N THR A 583 -28.85 13.21 32.38
CA THR A 583 -29.37 12.87 33.72
C THR A 583 -29.35 11.36 34.00
N ASP A 584 -29.38 10.54 32.95
CA ASP A 584 -29.08 9.11 33.00
C ASP A 584 -27.63 8.89 32.60
N GLN A 585 -26.87 8.14 33.40
CA GLN A 585 -25.44 7.87 33.15
C GLN A 585 -25.19 6.52 32.47
N HIS A 586 -26.24 5.82 32.02
CA HIS A 586 -26.13 4.46 31.48
C HIS A 586 -26.06 4.40 29.94
N TYR A 587 -25.77 5.51 29.26
CA TYR A 587 -25.71 5.54 27.78
C TYR A 587 -24.49 4.79 27.23
N ILE A 588 -23.37 4.84 27.95
CA ILE A 588 -22.13 4.13 27.62
C ILE A 588 -21.97 2.95 28.57
N GLY A 589 -21.89 1.74 28.02
CA GLY A 589 -21.62 0.54 28.79
C GLY A 589 -20.17 0.50 29.30
N ASN A 590 -19.96 0.02 30.52
CA ASN A 590 -18.63 -0.35 31.02
C ASN A 590 -18.22 -1.72 30.45
N THR A 591 -18.16 -1.81 29.13
CA THR A 591 -17.93 -3.06 28.40
C THR A 591 -16.45 -3.43 28.43
N THR A 592 -16.13 -4.70 28.20
CA THR A 592 -14.73 -5.15 28.12
C THR A 592 -13.97 -4.40 27.02
N ILE A 593 -14.63 -4.04 25.90
CA ILE A 593 -14.03 -3.23 24.82
C ILE A 593 -13.65 -1.84 25.34
N ASN A 594 -14.57 -1.13 26.01
CA ASN A 594 -14.28 0.20 26.56
C ASN A 594 -13.21 0.14 27.67
N ARG A 595 -13.14 -0.96 28.43
CA ARG A 595 -12.11 -1.17 29.47
C ARG A 595 -10.72 -1.49 28.91
N LEU A 596 -10.63 -2.04 27.69
CA LEU A 596 -9.34 -2.37 27.07
C LEU A 596 -8.45 -1.13 26.99
N GLY A 597 -9.01 0.03 26.65
CA GLY A 597 -8.26 1.30 26.62
C GLY A 597 -7.55 1.60 27.95
N GLY A 598 -8.21 1.39 29.09
CA GLY A 598 -7.60 1.56 30.40
C GLY A 598 -6.51 0.54 30.76
N SER A 599 -6.43 -0.58 30.04
CA SER A 599 -5.47 -1.67 30.28
C SER A 599 -4.20 -1.56 29.42
N ILE A 600 -4.12 -0.51 28.58
CA ILE A 600 -3.03 -0.25 27.65
C ILE A 600 -2.11 0.84 28.21
N THR A 601 -0.80 0.59 28.27
CA THR A 601 0.20 1.44 28.96
C THR A 601 0.58 2.73 28.23
N ASN A 602 0.38 2.80 26.91
CA ASN A 602 0.76 3.94 26.06
C ASN A 602 -0.46 4.56 25.36
N HIS A 603 -0.46 5.88 25.22
CA HIS A 603 -1.39 6.56 24.32
C HIS A 603 -0.91 6.38 22.88
N THR A 604 -1.73 5.77 22.03
CA THR A 604 -1.34 5.40 20.67
C THR A 604 -2.56 5.38 19.75
N ASN A 605 -2.31 5.50 18.46
CA ASN A 605 -3.31 5.30 17.43
C ASN A 605 -3.61 3.80 17.29
N LEU A 606 -4.84 3.39 17.58
CA LEU A 606 -5.27 2.00 17.47
C LEU A 606 -5.93 1.72 16.12
N HIS A 607 -5.47 0.67 15.46
CA HIS A 607 -6.02 0.13 14.21
C HIS A 607 -6.84 -1.12 14.51
N LEU A 608 -7.96 -1.28 13.81
CA LEU A 608 -8.92 -2.34 14.09
C LEU A 608 -9.22 -3.16 12.84
N ALA A 609 -9.36 -4.48 13.02
CA ALA A 609 -9.79 -5.38 11.96
C ALA A 609 -10.63 -6.54 12.53
N VAL A 610 -11.55 -7.09 11.74
CA VAL A 610 -12.40 -8.21 12.17
C VAL A 610 -12.17 -9.40 11.24
N LEU A 611 -11.73 -10.52 11.81
CA LEU A 611 -11.50 -11.78 11.10
C LEU A 611 -12.08 -12.93 11.93
N ASN A 612 -12.93 -13.78 11.32
CA ASN A 612 -13.49 -14.99 11.94
C ASN A 612 -14.13 -14.78 13.32
N GLU A 613 -15.05 -13.82 13.47
CA GLU A 613 -15.72 -13.49 14.75
C GLU A 613 -14.76 -13.03 15.87
N SER A 614 -13.57 -12.56 15.49
CA SER A 614 -12.61 -11.95 16.39
C SER A 614 -12.27 -10.52 15.96
N LEU A 615 -12.25 -9.59 16.91
CA LEU A 615 -11.72 -8.24 16.73
C LEU A 615 -10.22 -8.24 17.05
N TYR A 616 -9.40 -7.79 16.11
CA TYR A 616 -7.99 -7.56 16.30
C TYR A 616 -7.74 -6.07 16.53
N VAL A 617 -6.92 -5.77 17.53
CA VAL A 617 -6.54 -4.40 17.92
C VAL A 617 -5.04 -4.29 17.86
N GLY A 618 -4.54 -3.42 16.96
CA GLY A 618 -3.11 -3.18 16.75
C GLY A 618 -2.74 -1.73 17.06
N GLY A 619 -1.53 -1.49 17.57
CA GLY A 619 -1.00 -0.15 17.82
C GLY A 619 0.39 -0.18 18.44
N ASN A 620 0.77 0.89 19.14
CA ASN A 620 1.99 0.94 19.96
C ASN A 620 1.63 0.87 21.45
N PHE A 621 1.57 -0.33 22.00
CA PHE A 621 1.18 -0.52 23.39
C PHE A 621 1.77 -1.77 24.02
N SER A 622 1.83 -1.75 25.35
CA SER A 622 1.91 -2.97 26.15
C SER A 622 0.63 -3.16 26.94
N SER A 623 0.22 -4.41 27.09
CA SER A 623 -0.93 -4.80 27.90
C SER A 623 -0.67 -6.18 28.53
N ARG A 624 -1.46 -6.54 29.55
CA ARG A 624 -1.41 -7.91 30.11
C ARG A 624 -1.84 -9.00 29.11
N TYR A 625 -2.47 -8.61 28.00
CA TYR A 625 -2.96 -9.51 26.95
C TYR A 625 -2.00 -9.61 25.75
N GLY A 626 -0.82 -8.99 25.82
CA GLY A 626 0.15 -8.95 24.71
C GLY A 626 0.55 -7.53 24.34
N ASP A 627 1.69 -7.42 23.66
CA ASP A 627 2.22 -6.15 23.16
C ASP A 627 1.81 -5.90 21.71
N ASN A 628 1.41 -4.67 21.40
CA ASN A 628 1.15 -4.12 20.07
C ASN A 628 0.04 -4.80 19.24
N LEU A 629 -0.40 -6.01 19.58
CA LEU A 629 -1.48 -6.75 18.93
C LEU A 629 -2.21 -7.64 19.94
N VAL A 630 -3.54 -7.51 20.01
CA VAL A 630 -4.42 -8.36 20.84
C VAL A 630 -5.65 -8.81 20.05
N ARG A 631 -6.24 -9.95 20.46
CA ARG A 631 -7.46 -10.49 19.86
C ARG A 631 -8.59 -10.52 20.88
N LEU A 632 -9.79 -10.12 20.46
CA LEU A 632 -11.00 -10.18 21.26
C LEU A 632 -12.01 -11.09 20.55
N ASP A 633 -12.30 -12.23 21.15
CA ASP A 633 -13.32 -13.15 20.64
C ASP A 633 -14.68 -12.72 21.18
N TYR A 634 -15.66 -12.59 20.28
CA TYR A 634 -17.01 -12.16 20.64
C TYR A 634 -18.04 -13.19 20.23
N ASN A 635 -19.15 -13.28 20.98
CA ASN A 635 -20.27 -14.14 20.63
C ASN A 635 -21.52 -13.28 20.38
N GLU A 636 -21.98 -13.27 19.13
CA GLU A 636 -23.13 -12.46 18.69
C GLU A 636 -24.47 -12.87 19.32
N GLN A 637 -24.55 -14.01 20.03
CA GLN A 637 -25.81 -14.50 20.58
C GLN A 637 -26.32 -13.74 21.82
N ASN A 638 -25.50 -12.89 22.47
CA ASN A 638 -25.89 -12.16 23.68
C ASN A 638 -26.17 -10.69 23.39
N ASN A 639 -27.35 -10.46 22.82
CA ASN A 639 -27.81 -9.16 22.36
C ASN A 639 -28.71 -8.50 23.41
N GLU A 640 -28.18 -7.94 24.51
CA GLU A 640 -29.01 -7.20 25.48
C GLU A 640 -28.28 -6.00 26.12
N THR A 641 -28.55 -4.79 25.59
CA THR A 641 -28.54 -3.47 26.27
C THR A 641 -27.27 -2.95 26.99
N ASN A 642 -26.29 -3.80 27.30
CA ASN A 642 -25.13 -3.49 28.15
C ASN A 642 -23.77 -3.73 27.49
N GLY A 643 -23.74 -3.93 26.16
CA GLY A 643 -22.51 -4.10 25.37
C GLY A 643 -22.19 -5.54 24.96
N ILE A 644 -21.17 -5.71 24.13
CA ILE A 644 -20.73 -7.00 23.63
C ILE A 644 -19.85 -7.69 24.69
N ASN A 645 -20.22 -8.91 25.09
CA ASN A 645 -19.35 -9.76 25.90
C ASN A 645 -18.22 -10.29 25.03
N VAL A 646 -16.99 -9.96 25.40
CA VAL A 646 -15.78 -10.37 24.69
C VAL A 646 -14.77 -10.98 25.65
N THR A 647 -14.05 -12.00 25.19
CA THR A 647 -12.89 -12.58 25.86
C THR A 647 -11.63 -12.13 25.14
N ILE A 648 -10.66 -11.60 25.90
CA ILE A 648 -9.41 -11.08 25.34
C ILE A 648 -8.37 -12.20 25.40
N HIS A 649 -7.72 -12.45 24.27
CA HIS A 649 -6.66 -13.45 24.11
C HIS A 649 -5.39 -12.79 23.59
N ASP A 650 -4.25 -13.29 24.03
CA ASP A 650 -2.97 -12.94 23.41
C ASP A 650 -2.83 -13.60 22.04
N VAL A 651 -2.15 -12.92 21.13
CA VAL A 651 -1.77 -13.48 19.82
C VAL A 651 -0.29 -13.80 19.89
N ASN A 652 0.05 -14.95 20.46
CA ASN A 652 1.45 -15.37 20.66
C ASN A 652 2.29 -14.33 21.41
N GLY A 653 1.74 -13.74 22.47
CA GLY A 653 2.38 -12.64 23.24
C GLY A 653 2.40 -11.28 22.54
N GLY A 654 1.87 -11.16 21.32
CA GLY A 654 1.89 -9.94 20.54
C GLY A 654 3.13 -9.80 19.64
N LEU A 655 3.42 -8.57 19.22
CA LEU A 655 4.50 -8.22 18.29
C LEU A 655 5.59 -7.39 18.97
N ASP A 656 6.85 -7.57 18.55
CA ASP A 656 8.02 -6.88 19.10
C ASP A 656 8.14 -5.40 18.69
N GLY A 657 7.20 -4.90 17.89
CA GLY A 657 7.13 -3.53 17.40
C GLY A 657 5.70 -3.06 17.11
N GLN A 658 5.56 -1.77 16.86
CA GLN A 658 4.27 -1.10 16.66
C GLN A 658 3.54 -1.60 15.41
N VAL A 659 2.22 -1.74 15.49
CA VAL A 659 1.34 -1.93 14.33
C VAL A 659 0.82 -0.58 13.84
N ASN A 660 0.97 -0.32 12.54
CA ASN A 660 0.55 0.91 11.87
C ASN A 660 -0.70 0.73 11.00
N ASN A 661 -1.05 -0.50 10.60
CA ASN A 661 -2.27 -0.78 9.86
C ASN A 661 -2.69 -2.26 9.99
N LEU A 662 -3.99 -2.50 9.94
CA LEU A 662 -4.59 -3.84 9.89
C LEU A 662 -5.60 -3.89 8.75
N LYS A 663 -5.47 -4.88 7.86
CA LYS A 663 -6.43 -5.11 6.78
C LYS A 663 -6.73 -6.59 6.67
N VAL A 664 -8.01 -6.92 6.55
CA VAL A 664 -8.41 -8.29 6.22
C VAL A 664 -8.53 -8.40 4.71
N VAL A 665 -7.88 -9.41 4.16
CA VAL A 665 -8.01 -9.81 2.76
C VAL A 665 -8.30 -11.31 2.74
N ASP A 666 -9.40 -11.67 2.09
CA ASP A 666 -10.00 -13.01 2.14
C ASP A 666 -10.18 -13.50 3.58
N ASP A 667 -9.54 -14.60 3.95
CA ASP A 667 -9.58 -15.20 5.29
C ASP A 667 -8.26 -14.97 6.07
N SER A 668 -7.50 -13.92 5.72
CA SER A 668 -6.22 -13.59 6.34
C SER A 668 -6.15 -12.14 6.82
N LEU A 669 -5.46 -11.93 7.94
CA LEU A 669 -5.14 -10.61 8.47
C LEU A 669 -3.76 -10.19 7.97
N ILE A 670 -3.71 -9.10 7.20
CA ILE A 670 -2.48 -8.42 6.82
C ILE A 670 -2.18 -7.34 7.86
N ILE A 671 -0.96 -7.38 8.37
CA ILE A 671 -0.48 -6.53 9.46
C ILE A 671 0.72 -5.76 8.95
N LEU A 672 0.68 -4.43 9.03
CA LEU A 672 1.76 -3.54 8.62
C LEU A 672 2.28 -2.80 9.85
N GLY A 673 3.60 -2.68 10.01
CA GLY A 673 4.17 -1.99 11.16
C GLY A 673 5.69 -2.09 11.28
N ASP A 674 6.22 -1.64 12.41
CA ASP A 674 7.66 -1.58 12.69
C ASP A 674 8.12 -2.77 13.55
N PHE A 675 7.65 -3.97 13.22
CA PHE A 675 7.95 -5.22 13.92
C PHE A 675 8.78 -6.16 13.04
N ASN A 676 9.54 -7.05 13.67
CA ASN A 676 10.28 -8.11 12.99
C ASN A 676 9.84 -9.50 13.46
N ASN A 677 9.29 -9.64 14.67
CA ASN A 677 8.91 -10.94 15.23
C ASN A 677 7.68 -10.84 16.14
N THR A 678 7.16 -12.01 16.50
CA THR A 678 6.23 -12.16 17.63
C THR A 678 7.01 -12.30 18.93
N ASN A 679 6.37 -12.01 20.06
CA ASN A 679 7.01 -12.12 21.36
C ASN A 679 7.19 -13.57 21.84
N ASN A 680 6.26 -14.49 21.54
CA ASN A 680 6.28 -15.86 22.07
C ASN A 680 6.33 -16.99 21.01
N ASP A 681 6.06 -16.73 19.73
CA ASP A 681 6.21 -17.73 18.65
C ASP A 681 7.56 -17.57 17.93
N SER A 682 8.12 -18.70 17.49
CA SER A 682 9.37 -18.77 16.73
C SER A 682 9.21 -19.41 15.35
N SER A 683 7.99 -19.86 15.01
CA SER A 683 7.69 -20.49 13.72
C SER A 683 7.03 -19.51 12.74
N ILE A 684 7.88 -18.79 12.00
CA ILE A 684 7.47 -17.92 10.89
C ILE A 684 7.82 -18.64 9.59
N SER A 685 6.86 -18.73 8.66
CA SER A 685 7.08 -19.30 7.32
C SER A 685 7.09 -18.18 6.27
N SER A 686 7.96 -18.25 5.27
CA SER A 686 7.89 -17.30 4.15
C SER A 686 6.97 -17.81 3.03
N LEU A 687 6.11 -16.94 2.52
CA LEU A 687 5.25 -17.22 1.35
C LEU A 687 6.07 -17.33 0.05
N ASP A 688 7.14 -16.56 -0.09
CA ASP A 688 7.99 -16.60 -1.30
C ASP A 688 8.96 -17.81 -1.33
N GLY A 689 8.88 -18.69 -0.33
CA GLY A 689 9.73 -19.86 -0.17
C GLY A 689 11.16 -19.56 0.30
N SER A 690 11.47 -18.33 0.71
CA SER A 690 12.75 -18.01 1.33
C SER A 690 12.86 -18.58 2.75
N ASP A 691 14.10 -18.88 3.17
CA ASP A 691 14.41 -19.30 4.54
C ASP A 691 14.43 -18.08 5.50
N SER A 692 13.34 -17.29 5.53
CA SER A 692 13.17 -16.18 6.49
C SER A 692 12.40 -16.65 7.72
N ASN A 693 12.94 -16.33 8.90
CA ASN A 693 12.28 -16.52 10.20
C ASN A 693 11.86 -15.17 10.82
N SER A 694 11.63 -14.16 9.98
CA SER A 694 11.27 -12.80 10.39
C SER A 694 10.01 -12.37 9.65
N LEU A 695 9.17 -11.59 10.32
CA LEU A 695 7.97 -10.98 9.74
C LEU A 695 8.31 -9.77 8.85
N ASP A 696 9.49 -9.18 9.04
CA ASP A 696 10.05 -8.17 8.13
C ASP A 696 9.08 -6.99 7.84
N GLN A 697 8.41 -6.46 8.88
CA GLN A 697 7.47 -5.31 8.85
C GLN A 697 6.09 -5.56 8.20
N VAL A 698 5.95 -6.62 7.40
CA VAL A 698 4.70 -6.99 6.72
C VAL A 698 4.39 -8.46 6.96
N ALA A 699 3.35 -8.71 7.75
CA ALA A 699 2.93 -10.06 8.11
C ALA A 699 1.55 -10.43 7.55
N LEU A 700 1.39 -11.72 7.24
CA LEU A 700 0.09 -12.35 7.02
C LEU A 700 -0.18 -13.32 8.18
N TYR A 701 -1.36 -13.20 8.78
CA TYR A 701 -1.82 -14.06 9.86
C TYR A 701 -3.18 -14.70 9.54
N ASN A 702 -3.23 -16.02 9.54
CA ASN A 702 -4.47 -16.80 9.34
C ASN A 702 -4.63 -17.92 10.41
N GLY A 703 -4.03 -17.70 11.58
CA GLY A 703 -3.81 -18.73 12.61
C GLY A 703 -2.38 -19.29 12.63
N SER A 704 -1.61 -19.03 11.58
CA SER A 704 -0.14 -19.18 11.56
C SER A 704 0.49 -17.91 11.01
N TRP A 705 1.77 -17.68 11.35
CA TRP A 705 2.51 -16.48 10.97
C TRP A 705 3.28 -16.69 9.67
N TYR A 706 3.04 -15.78 8.73
CA TYR A 706 3.70 -15.75 7.44
C TYR A 706 4.36 -14.41 7.18
N SER A 707 5.55 -14.45 6.56
CA SER A 707 6.18 -13.27 5.97
C SER A 707 6.14 -13.34 4.44
N PHE A 708 6.34 -12.20 3.80
CA PHE A 708 6.43 -12.11 2.34
C PHE A 708 7.87 -12.26 1.81
N GLY A 709 8.83 -12.63 2.68
CA GLY A 709 10.24 -12.90 2.34
C GLY A 709 11.10 -11.70 1.94
N ARG A 710 10.54 -10.49 1.98
CA ARG A 710 11.25 -9.23 1.73
C ARG A 710 10.90 -8.22 2.83
N SER A 711 11.92 -7.53 3.32
CA SER A 711 11.76 -6.40 4.25
C SER A 711 11.60 -5.09 3.49
N PHE A 712 10.47 -4.43 3.71
CA PHE A 712 10.16 -3.10 3.20
C PHE A 712 9.05 -2.48 4.06
N GLU A 713 9.04 -1.16 4.14
CA GLU A 713 7.99 -0.42 4.85
C GLU A 713 6.79 -0.22 3.91
N ALA A 714 5.59 -0.50 4.43
CA ALA A 714 4.34 -0.21 3.76
C ALA A 714 3.36 0.43 4.74
N SER A 715 2.71 1.49 4.30
CA SER A 715 1.68 2.21 5.05
C SER A 715 0.27 1.68 4.76
N ARG A 716 0.09 1.09 3.56
CA ARG A 716 -1.19 0.60 3.07
C ARG A 716 -1.05 -0.72 2.35
N VAL A 717 -2.15 -1.46 2.34
CA VAL A 717 -2.32 -2.65 1.52
C VAL A 717 -3.71 -2.62 0.90
N ASN A 718 -3.77 -2.85 -0.41
CA ASN A 718 -5.00 -2.88 -1.18
C ASN A 718 -5.09 -4.16 -2.00
N ASN A 719 -6.26 -4.79 -2.01
CA ASN A 719 -6.54 -5.91 -2.90
C ASN A 719 -7.08 -5.39 -4.23
N ILE A 720 -6.48 -5.82 -5.35
CA ILE A 720 -6.96 -5.50 -6.69
C ILE A 720 -6.75 -6.66 -7.65
N THR A 721 -7.74 -6.93 -8.50
CA THR A 721 -7.60 -7.88 -9.60
C THR A 721 -7.36 -7.13 -10.91
N LEU A 722 -6.23 -7.37 -11.57
CA LEU A 722 -5.90 -6.81 -12.89
C LEU A 722 -5.58 -7.96 -13.85
N GLU A 723 -6.16 -7.95 -15.06
CA GLU A 723 -5.97 -9.03 -16.06
C GLU A 723 -6.23 -10.44 -15.51
N ASN A 724 -7.31 -10.61 -14.73
CA ASN A 724 -7.64 -11.87 -14.03
C ASN A 724 -6.57 -12.39 -13.06
N THR A 725 -5.64 -11.54 -12.63
CA THR A 725 -4.63 -11.85 -11.61
C THR A 725 -4.90 -11.00 -10.38
N GLU A 726 -4.95 -11.62 -9.21
CA GLU A 726 -5.11 -10.93 -7.93
C GLU A 726 -3.78 -10.44 -7.38
N TYR A 727 -3.76 -9.18 -6.97
CA TYR A 727 -2.60 -8.50 -6.42
C TYR A 727 -2.91 -7.90 -5.05
N LEU A 728 -2.00 -8.11 -4.11
CA LEU A 728 -1.88 -7.27 -2.92
C LEU A 728 -0.88 -6.15 -3.24
N ALA A 729 -1.38 -4.92 -3.34
CA ALA A 729 -0.57 -3.73 -3.59
C ALA A 729 -0.18 -3.07 -2.26
N PHE A 730 1.10 -3.12 -1.94
CA PHE A 730 1.76 -2.54 -0.77
C PHE A 730 2.53 -1.29 -1.17
N ASP A 731 1.85 -0.15 -1.27
CA ASP A 731 2.41 1.10 -1.80
C ASP A 731 3.14 0.87 -3.15
N GLU A 732 4.48 0.82 -3.17
CA GLU A 732 5.28 0.61 -4.39
C GLU A 732 5.54 -0.87 -4.75
N HIS A 733 5.16 -1.82 -3.88
CA HIS A 733 5.42 -3.25 -4.06
C HIS A 733 4.13 -4.01 -4.36
N ASN A 734 4.15 -4.94 -5.31
CA ASN A 734 2.97 -5.70 -5.71
C ASN A 734 3.23 -7.19 -5.51
N TRP A 735 2.35 -7.87 -4.80
CA TRP A 735 2.40 -9.31 -4.55
C TRP A 735 1.32 -10.03 -5.34
N VAL A 736 1.67 -11.10 -6.05
CA VAL A 736 0.72 -11.96 -6.77
C VAL A 736 0.20 -13.04 -5.82
N SER A 737 -1.08 -12.98 -5.48
CA SER A 737 -1.68 -13.90 -4.50
C SER A 737 -1.65 -15.37 -4.98
N ASP A 738 -2.02 -15.63 -6.24
CA ASP A 738 -2.18 -17.00 -6.76
C ASP A 738 -0.88 -17.82 -6.82
N ASN A 739 0.25 -17.17 -7.11
CA ASN A 739 1.54 -17.82 -7.29
C ASN A 739 2.50 -17.60 -6.13
N GLU A 740 2.11 -16.80 -5.13
CA GLU A 740 2.93 -16.42 -3.99
C GLU A 740 4.28 -15.82 -4.41
N THR A 741 4.25 -14.83 -5.32
CA THR A 741 5.46 -14.18 -5.84
C THR A 741 5.33 -12.66 -5.93
N TRP A 742 6.45 -11.96 -5.72
CA TRP A 742 6.56 -10.54 -6.01
C TRP A 742 6.44 -10.26 -7.51
N TYR A 743 5.64 -9.26 -7.85
CA TYR A 743 5.46 -8.74 -9.21
C TYR A 743 6.37 -7.53 -9.45
N ASP A 744 7.27 -7.65 -10.42
CA ASP A 744 8.07 -6.53 -10.89
C ASP A 744 7.39 -5.87 -12.10
N ASN A 745 7.09 -4.58 -11.96
CA ASN A 745 6.55 -3.74 -13.03
C ASN A 745 7.41 -3.84 -14.31
N ASN A 746 6.77 -4.04 -15.47
CA ASN A 746 7.44 -4.26 -16.75
C ASN A 746 6.76 -3.48 -17.89
N GLN A 747 7.23 -3.64 -19.14
CA GLN A 747 6.67 -2.90 -20.28
C GLN A 747 5.22 -3.29 -20.64
N LYS A 748 4.80 -4.50 -20.25
CA LYS A 748 3.44 -5.00 -20.53
C LYS A 748 2.44 -4.49 -19.49
N LEU A 749 2.80 -4.55 -18.22
CA LEU A 749 1.95 -4.06 -17.14
C LEU A 749 2.83 -3.44 -16.05
N SER A 750 2.51 -2.20 -15.70
CA SER A 750 3.15 -1.47 -14.62
C SER A 750 2.07 -0.67 -13.89
N PHE A 751 1.99 -0.83 -12.58
CA PHE A 751 1.00 -0.14 -11.79
C PHE A 751 1.45 0.08 -10.34
N ASN A 752 0.75 0.98 -9.66
CA ASN A 752 0.77 1.20 -8.22
C ASN A 752 -0.66 1.56 -7.83
N VAL A 753 -1.17 1.00 -6.73
CA VAL A 753 -2.53 1.23 -6.23
C VAL A 753 -2.49 1.72 -4.79
N SER A 754 -2.95 2.95 -4.57
CA SER A 754 -3.00 3.56 -3.24
C SER A 754 -4.32 3.32 -2.50
N SER A 755 -5.41 3.09 -3.24
CA SER A 755 -6.69 2.65 -2.69
C SER A 755 -7.54 1.95 -3.75
N SER A 756 -8.28 0.91 -3.38
CA SER A 756 -9.19 0.20 -4.28
C SER A 756 -10.46 -0.25 -3.55
N ALA A 757 -11.55 -0.36 -4.32
CA ALA A 757 -12.76 -1.02 -3.88
C ALA A 757 -13.40 -1.80 -5.02
N ASN A 758 -13.80 -3.02 -4.72
CA ASN A 758 -14.66 -3.81 -5.59
C ASN A 758 -16.11 -3.76 -5.09
N ASN A 759 -17.05 -3.70 -6.03
CA ASN A 759 -18.47 -3.72 -5.76
C ASN A 759 -19.18 -4.54 -6.84
N GLY A 760 -19.30 -5.85 -6.60
CA GLY A 760 -19.81 -6.80 -7.60
C GLY A 760 -18.85 -6.91 -8.79
N ASN A 761 -19.32 -6.53 -9.98
CA ASN A 761 -18.50 -6.58 -11.19
C ASN A 761 -17.73 -5.27 -11.45
N SER A 762 -17.87 -4.25 -10.60
CA SER A 762 -17.23 -2.95 -10.79
C SER A 762 -16.07 -2.78 -9.82
N THR A 763 -14.92 -2.34 -10.32
CA THR A 763 -13.75 -1.98 -9.50
C THR A 763 -13.40 -0.53 -9.74
N VAL A 764 -13.24 0.23 -8.67
CA VAL A 764 -12.70 1.59 -8.70
C VAL A 764 -11.40 1.58 -7.91
N PHE A 765 -10.36 2.17 -8.48
CA PHE A 765 -9.08 2.27 -7.79
C PHE A 765 -8.37 3.57 -8.13
N VAL A 766 -7.50 3.98 -7.21
CA VAL A 766 -6.64 5.14 -7.34
C VAL A 766 -5.20 4.68 -7.41
N GLY A 767 -4.44 5.30 -8.28
CA GLY A 767 -3.02 5.06 -8.39
C GLY A 767 -2.54 5.34 -9.80
N SER A 768 -1.66 4.51 -10.32
CA SER A 768 -1.12 4.64 -11.66
C SER A 768 -1.21 3.32 -12.40
N LEU A 769 -1.47 3.38 -13.71
CA LEU A 769 -1.58 2.22 -14.57
C LEU A 769 -0.91 2.52 -15.91
N LYS A 770 -0.04 1.60 -16.33
CA LYS A 770 0.48 1.49 -17.68
C LYS A 770 0.31 0.06 -18.16
N LYS A 771 -0.39 -0.10 -19.29
CA LYS A 771 -0.71 -1.40 -19.87
C LYS A 771 -0.33 -1.41 -21.35
N SER A 772 0.20 -2.54 -21.82
CA SER A 772 0.49 -2.83 -23.22
C SER A 772 0.04 -4.25 -23.60
N ASP A 773 -0.38 -4.48 -24.84
CA ASP A 773 -0.74 -5.84 -25.30
C ASP A 773 0.51 -6.71 -25.50
N ALA A 774 1.57 -6.13 -26.06
CA ALA A 774 2.79 -6.83 -26.44
C ALA A 774 4.05 -5.97 -26.23
N ILE A 775 5.18 -6.64 -25.99
CA ILE A 775 6.50 -6.02 -26.05
C ILE A 775 6.83 -5.82 -27.52
N GLY A 776 7.29 -4.61 -27.86
CA GLY A 776 7.53 -4.18 -29.23
C GLY A 776 9.00 -4.09 -29.62
N ASN A 777 9.95 -4.09 -28.67
CA ASN A 777 11.41 -4.02 -28.90
C ASN A 777 11.83 -3.15 -30.10
N LYS A 778 11.34 -1.89 -30.17
CA LYS A 778 11.55 -0.89 -31.24
C LYS A 778 10.96 -1.23 -32.62
N GLY A 779 10.39 -2.41 -32.79
CA GLY A 779 9.72 -2.84 -34.01
C GLY A 779 8.90 -4.12 -33.81
N THR A 780 7.66 -4.11 -34.28
CA THR A 780 6.71 -5.22 -34.10
C THR A 780 6.10 -5.65 -35.43
N PHE A 781 6.12 -6.95 -35.71
CA PHE A 781 5.28 -7.57 -36.73
C PHE A 781 3.86 -7.75 -36.19
N ILE A 782 2.86 -7.45 -37.02
CA ILE A 782 1.43 -7.65 -36.70
C ILE A 782 0.79 -8.49 -37.80
N THR A 783 0.09 -9.56 -37.40
CA THR A 783 -0.69 -10.41 -38.31
C THR A 783 -2.12 -9.93 -38.47
N GLN A 784 -2.88 -10.53 -39.39
CA GLN A 784 -4.30 -10.22 -39.60
C GLN A 784 -5.18 -10.45 -38.34
N ASP A 785 -4.77 -11.38 -37.47
CA ASP A 785 -5.43 -11.66 -36.19
C ASP A 785 -4.94 -10.76 -35.05
N ASN A 786 -4.20 -9.69 -35.36
CA ASN A 786 -3.57 -8.77 -34.40
C ASN A 786 -2.52 -9.43 -33.47
N ASN A 787 -1.99 -10.60 -33.83
CA ASN A 787 -0.88 -11.19 -33.09
C ASN A 787 0.39 -10.39 -33.35
N GLN A 788 1.10 -10.05 -32.28
CA GLN A 788 2.29 -9.20 -32.33
C GLN A 788 3.55 -9.97 -31.97
N THR A 789 4.63 -9.78 -32.73
CA THR A 789 5.95 -10.40 -32.47
C THR A 789 7.09 -9.43 -32.78
N ASN A 790 8.15 -9.46 -31.97
CA ASN A 790 9.34 -8.64 -32.20
C ASN A 790 10.02 -8.93 -33.54
N ILE A 791 10.65 -7.91 -34.15
CA ILE A 791 11.51 -8.08 -35.34
C ILE A 791 12.71 -8.99 -35.04
N THR A 792 13.32 -8.85 -33.86
CA THR A 792 14.50 -9.59 -33.41
C THR A 792 14.35 -9.99 -31.95
N ASN A 793 14.94 -11.13 -31.58
CA ASN A 793 15.01 -11.59 -30.19
C ASN A 793 16.19 -10.97 -29.41
N GLU A 794 17.10 -10.27 -30.10
CA GLU A 794 18.20 -9.55 -29.44
C GLU A 794 17.70 -8.28 -28.74
N ALA A 795 18.26 -7.98 -27.58
CA ALA A 795 17.95 -6.75 -26.86
C ALA A 795 18.55 -5.54 -27.59
N LEU A 796 17.74 -4.49 -27.76
CA LEU A 796 18.13 -3.21 -28.36
C LEU A 796 18.20 -2.13 -27.28
N VAL A 797 19.21 -1.26 -27.34
CA VAL A 797 19.45 -0.20 -26.34
C VAL A 797 19.44 1.18 -27.00
N GLU A 798 18.62 2.12 -26.51
CA GLU A 798 18.52 3.51 -27.04
C GLU A 798 18.44 3.53 -28.58
N SER A 799 17.49 2.78 -29.11
CA SER A 799 17.49 2.30 -30.49
C SER A 799 16.22 2.69 -31.24
N VAL A 800 16.35 3.01 -32.52
CA VAL A 800 15.24 3.31 -33.43
C VAL A 800 15.40 2.50 -34.71
N PHE A 801 14.34 1.83 -35.18
CA PHE A 801 14.29 1.29 -36.55
C PHE A 801 13.67 2.31 -37.51
N ASN A 802 14.39 2.63 -38.58
CA ASN A 802 13.95 3.62 -39.57
C ASN A 802 13.36 2.95 -40.82
N THR A 803 13.86 1.77 -41.22
CA THR A 803 13.52 1.15 -42.51
C THR A 803 13.63 -0.37 -42.46
N GLY A 804 12.82 -1.04 -43.28
CA GLY A 804 12.90 -2.48 -43.53
C GLY A 804 12.90 -2.79 -45.03
N LEU A 805 13.58 -3.85 -45.43
CA LEU A 805 13.67 -4.33 -46.81
C LEU A 805 13.31 -5.82 -46.87
N TYR A 806 12.30 -6.14 -47.65
CA TYR A 806 11.95 -7.51 -48.01
C TYR A 806 12.87 -7.96 -49.15
N VAL A 807 13.56 -9.09 -48.96
CA VAL A 807 14.40 -9.68 -50.02
C VAL A 807 13.76 -10.96 -50.57
N ASN A 808 13.31 -11.86 -49.70
CA ASN A 808 12.52 -13.04 -50.05
C ASN A 808 11.78 -13.58 -48.81
N GLU A 809 11.01 -14.66 -48.97
CA GLU A 809 10.16 -15.26 -47.92
C GLU A 809 10.92 -15.60 -46.62
N SER A 810 12.22 -15.87 -46.70
CA SER A 810 13.05 -16.28 -45.57
C SER A 810 14.06 -15.22 -45.13
N PHE A 811 14.10 -14.05 -45.79
CA PHE A 811 15.18 -13.08 -45.63
C PHE A 811 14.70 -11.63 -45.73
N SER A 812 14.97 -10.86 -44.68
CA SER A 812 14.67 -9.43 -44.60
C SER A 812 15.81 -8.68 -43.92
N ILE A 813 15.90 -7.38 -44.17
CA ILE A 813 16.98 -6.52 -43.66
C ILE A 813 16.36 -5.30 -43.00
N PHE A 814 16.85 -4.92 -41.83
CA PHE A 814 16.35 -3.77 -41.08
C PHE A 814 17.49 -2.81 -40.77
N GLY A 815 17.18 -1.52 -40.91
CA GLY A 815 18.12 -0.43 -40.72
C GLY A 815 17.57 0.64 -39.78
N GLY A 816 18.46 1.30 -39.04
CA GLY A 816 18.10 2.40 -38.15
C GLY A 816 19.30 2.97 -37.42
N GLN A 817 19.06 3.46 -36.20
CA GLN A 817 20.10 3.88 -35.26
C GLN A 817 19.97 3.00 -34.01
N PHE A 818 20.78 1.95 -33.92
CA PHE A 818 20.64 1.00 -32.82
C PHE A 818 21.92 0.23 -32.53
N ASN A 819 21.99 -0.32 -31.32
CA ASN A 819 22.99 -1.31 -30.93
C ASN A 819 22.29 -2.54 -30.33
N THR A 820 22.69 -3.72 -30.77
CA THR A 820 22.23 -4.98 -30.16
C THR A 820 23.16 -5.46 -29.05
N SER A 821 22.69 -6.39 -28.22
CA SER A 821 23.50 -7.07 -27.20
C SER A 821 24.70 -7.83 -27.78
N GLU A 822 24.65 -8.24 -29.05
CA GLU A 822 25.76 -8.91 -29.75
C GLU A 822 26.67 -7.91 -30.51
N ASN A 823 26.53 -6.60 -30.25
CA ASN A 823 27.26 -5.50 -30.88
C ASN A 823 26.97 -5.30 -32.38
N ALA A 824 25.83 -5.76 -32.89
CA ALA A 824 25.38 -5.31 -34.21
C ALA A 824 24.95 -3.85 -34.13
N ARG A 825 25.38 -3.01 -35.09
CA ARG A 825 25.09 -1.58 -35.11
C ARG A 825 24.38 -1.19 -36.41
N ASN A 826 23.28 -0.45 -36.28
CA ASN A 826 22.51 0.24 -37.34
C ASN A 826 21.93 -0.61 -38.49
N LEU A 827 22.42 -1.84 -38.71
CA LEU A 827 21.98 -2.71 -39.79
C LEU A 827 21.98 -4.18 -39.34
N ILE A 828 20.83 -4.85 -39.47
CA ILE A 828 20.68 -6.28 -39.17
C ILE A 828 19.99 -7.02 -40.31
N PHE A 829 20.32 -8.30 -40.41
CA PHE A 829 19.84 -9.24 -41.40
C PHE A 829 19.09 -10.35 -40.66
N ILE A 830 17.82 -10.54 -40.98
CA ILE A 830 16.97 -11.58 -40.40
C ILE A 830 16.80 -12.70 -41.41
N SER A 831 17.33 -13.88 -41.10
CA SER A 831 17.16 -15.09 -41.92
C SER A 831 16.67 -16.25 -41.08
N ASN A 832 15.52 -16.84 -41.43
CA ASN A 832 14.88 -17.91 -40.65
C ASN A 832 14.77 -17.61 -39.14
N ASN A 833 14.48 -16.36 -38.79
CA ASN A 833 14.41 -15.86 -37.42
C ASN A 833 15.75 -15.80 -36.66
N GLU A 834 16.87 -15.94 -37.37
CA GLU A 834 18.21 -15.67 -36.86
C GLU A 834 18.66 -14.27 -37.28
N THR A 835 19.18 -13.51 -36.32
CA THR A 835 19.74 -12.18 -36.52
C THR A 835 21.23 -12.28 -36.84
N SER A 836 21.68 -11.50 -37.81
CA SER A 836 23.09 -11.38 -38.18
C SER A 836 23.42 -9.96 -38.61
N SER A 837 24.69 -9.59 -38.63
CA SER A 837 25.16 -8.25 -38.99
C SER A 837 26.38 -8.31 -39.92
N ILE A 838 26.80 -7.14 -40.40
CA ILE A 838 28.01 -6.95 -41.21
C ILE A 838 28.98 -5.99 -40.51
N ASP A 839 30.27 -6.15 -40.80
CA ASP A 839 31.34 -5.36 -40.18
C ASP A 839 31.47 -3.98 -40.85
N VAL A 840 30.74 -3.00 -40.31
CA VAL A 840 30.76 -1.60 -40.74
C VAL A 840 31.21 -0.74 -39.57
N SER A 841 32.20 0.11 -39.79
CA SER A 841 32.67 1.07 -38.80
C SER A 841 31.89 2.38 -38.92
N TRP A 842 30.81 2.50 -38.16
CA TRP A 842 29.91 3.66 -38.18
C TRP A 842 30.48 4.88 -37.42
N ASN A 843 30.25 6.09 -37.96
CA ASN A 843 30.38 7.31 -37.17
C ASN A 843 29.38 7.32 -35.99
N SER A 844 29.63 8.16 -34.98
CA SER A 844 28.84 8.12 -33.74
C SER A 844 27.35 8.43 -33.94
N ASN A 845 27.02 9.29 -34.92
CA ASN A 845 25.67 9.75 -35.19
C ASN A 845 25.07 9.11 -36.45
N ALA A 846 25.79 8.15 -37.06
CA ALA A 846 25.32 7.52 -38.27
C ALA A 846 24.09 6.66 -38.01
N SER A 847 23.18 6.65 -38.98
CA SER A 847 22.01 5.80 -38.98
C SER A 847 21.70 5.34 -40.41
N VAL A 848 21.11 4.16 -40.53
CA VAL A 848 20.56 3.69 -41.80
C VAL A 848 19.17 4.27 -41.96
N THR A 849 18.95 5.00 -43.05
CA THR A 849 17.69 5.72 -43.33
C THR A 849 16.89 5.04 -44.43
N LYS A 850 17.55 4.41 -45.41
CA LYS A 850 16.88 3.68 -46.50
C LYS A 850 17.65 2.44 -46.93
N LEU A 851 16.93 1.39 -47.30
CA LEU A 851 17.46 0.15 -47.85
C LEU A 851 16.81 -0.13 -49.20
N PHE A 852 17.61 -0.52 -50.19
CA PHE A 852 17.11 -0.92 -51.51
C PHE A 852 17.99 -2.04 -52.07
N ALA A 853 17.41 -3.05 -52.69
CA ALA A 853 18.18 -4.11 -53.34
C ALA A 853 17.66 -4.40 -54.75
N VAL A 854 18.60 -4.72 -55.63
CA VAL A 854 18.32 -5.23 -56.97
C VAL A 854 19.29 -6.37 -57.29
N ASP A 855 18.75 -7.48 -57.76
CA ASP A 855 19.50 -8.74 -57.97
C ASP A 855 20.29 -9.15 -56.70
N ASP A 856 21.62 -9.08 -56.76
CA ASP A 856 22.55 -9.43 -55.68
C ASP A 856 23.04 -8.21 -54.88
N LYS A 857 22.70 -7.00 -55.33
CA LYS A 857 23.27 -5.76 -54.79
C LYS A 857 22.31 -5.14 -53.79
N LEU A 858 22.78 -4.96 -52.57
CA LEU A 858 22.17 -4.14 -51.54
C LEU A 858 22.81 -2.75 -51.57
N PHE A 859 21.96 -1.73 -51.63
CA PHE A 859 22.32 -0.33 -51.48
C PHE A 859 21.80 0.14 -50.12
N VAL A 860 22.70 0.71 -49.32
CA VAL A 860 22.38 1.19 -47.98
C VAL A 860 22.55 2.70 -47.98
N GLY A 861 21.43 3.41 -47.81
CA GLY A 861 21.39 4.86 -47.65
C GLY A 861 21.44 5.23 -46.17
N THR A 862 22.21 6.26 -45.84
CA THR A 862 22.51 6.65 -44.47
C THR A 862 22.35 8.15 -44.24
N HIS A 863 22.12 8.51 -42.98
CA HIS A 863 22.47 9.83 -42.45
C HIS A 863 23.88 9.73 -41.86
N ASP A 864 24.76 10.67 -42.20
CA ASP A 864 26.21 10.59 -41.90
C ASP A 864 26.86 9.34 -42.56
N GLY A 865 28.12 9.08 -42.22
CA GLY A 865 28.96 8.08 -42.87
C GLY A 865 29.63 7.09 -41.93
N GLY A 866 30.70 6.49 -42.44
CA GLY A 866 31.53 5.54 -41.74
C GLY A 866 32.59 4.97 -42.66
N SER A 867 33.10 3.79 -42.34
CA SER A 867 34.02 3.07 -43.20
C SER A 867 33.67 1.59 -43.31
N VAL A 868 33.90 1.06 -44.51
CA VAL A 868 33.79 -0.36 -44.85
C VAL A 868 35.11 -0.81 -45.43
N GLU A 869 35.72 -1.83 -44.81
CA GLU A 869 37.10 -2.24 -45.12
C GLU A 869 38.09 -1.05 -45.05
N ASP A 870 38.72 -0.68 -46.17
CA ASP A 870 39.66 0.46 -46.27
C ASP A 870 39.03 1.70 -46.97
N HIS A 871 37.71 1.74 -47.11
CA HIS A 871 36.98 2.81 -47.81
C HIS A 871 35.99 3.54 -46.90
N ASP A 872 36.16 4.86 -46.80
CA ASP A 872 35.19 5.73 -46.16
C ASP A 872 33.98 5.94 -47.09
N PHE A 873 32.78 5.96 -46.52
CA PHE A 873 31.54 6.30 -47.22
C PHE A 873 30.79 7.39 -46.47
N ASP A 874 30.14 8.29 -47.21
CA ASP A 874 29.26 9.31 -46.67
C ASP A 874 27.91 9.22 -47.40
N GLY A 875 26.86 8.87 -46.68
CA GLY A 875 25.48 8.76 -47.20
C GLY A 875 25.11 7.47 -47.93
N VAL A 876 26.04 6.77 -48.60
CA VAL A 876 25.71 5.51 -49.30
C VAL A 876 26.87 4.53 -49.41
N PHE A 877 26.61 3.23 -49.20
CA PHE A 877 27.55 2.14 -49.51
C PHE A 877 26.85 0.92 -50.09
N PHE A 878 27.62 0.05 -50.74
CA PHE A 878 27.11 -1.11 -51.49
C PHE A 878 27.60 -2.44 -50.89
N TYR A 879 26.71 -3.43 -50.87
CA TYR A 879 26.99 -4.77 -50.35
C TYR A 879 26.43 -5.86 -51.29
N HIS A 880 27.13 -6.98 -51.41
CA HIS A 880 26.70 -8.13 -52.20
C HIS A 880 26.10 -9.21 -51.30
N LEU A 881 24.82 -9.54 -51.51
CA LEU A 881 24.05 -10.42 -50.63
C LEU A 881 24.47 -11.90 -50.73
N ASN A 882 24.81 -12.39 -51.92
CA ASN A 882 25.13 -13.81 -52.15
C ASN A 882 26.54 -14.18 -51.68
N ASN A 883 27.53 -13.36 -51.97
CA ASN A 883 28.93 -13.63 -51.59
C ASN A 883 29.30 -13.06 -50.20
N ARG A 884 28.40 -12.27 -49.60
CA ARG A 884 28.57 -11.60 -48.31
C ARG A 884 29.81 -10.71 -48.25
N SER A 885 30.07 -9.92 -49.30
CA SER A 885 31.20 -8.98 -49.37
C SER A 885 30.75 -7.56 -49.71
N PHE A 886 31.54 -6.56 -49.33
CA PHE A 886 31.37 -5.20 -49.83
C PHE A 886 31.67 -5.14 -51.34
N ALA A 887 30.98 -4.25 -52.06
CA ALA A 887 31.26 -4.04 -53.48
C ALA A 887 32.61 -3.35 -53.69
N SER A 888 33.26 -3.60 -54.82
CA SER A 888 34.49 -2.92 -55.22
C SER A 888 34.40 -2.52 -56.71
N PRO A 889 34.53 -1.21 -57.04
CA PRO A 889 34.73 -0.08 -56.12
C PRO A 889 33.46 0.29 -55.32
N GLN A 890 33.63 0.94 -54.17
CA GLN A 890 32.57 1.70 -53.48
C GLN A 890 32.36 3.05 -54.18
N PRO A 891 31.16 3.66 -54.11
CA PRO A 891 30.93 5.00 -54.63
C PRO A 891 31.71 6.05 -53.84
N ASP A 892 32.10 7.15 -54.49
CA ASP A 892 32.60 8.33 -53.77
C ASP A 892 31.48 8.89 -52.87
N GLY A 893 31.82 9.38 -51.68
CA GLY A 893 30.84 9.90 -50.71
C GLY A 893 30.02 11.10 -51.20
N LEU A 894 28.83 11.24 -50.63
CA LEU A 894 27.99 12.43 -50.75
C LEU A 894 28.59 13.57 -49.91
N THR A 895 28.26 14.81 -50.27
CA THR A 895 28.81 16.02 -49.64
C THR A 895 27.71 17.03 -49.38
N LYS A 896 27.82 17.75 -48.26
CA LYS A 896 26.94 18.86 -47.88
C LYS A 896 27.79 19.94 -47.20
N GLU A 897 27.62 21.21 -47.58
CA GLU A 897 28.57 22.28 -47.23
C GLU A 897 28.54 22.66 -45.74
N SER A 898 27.39 22.54 -45.08
CA SER A 898 27.16 23.03 -43.71
C SER A 898 26.66 21.97 -42.72
N ASP A 899 26.56 20.71 -43.15
CA ASP A 899 26.03 19.60 -42.35
C ASP A 899 26.51 18.24 -42.92
N VAL A 900 26.03 17.12 -42.39
CA VAL A 900 26.24 15.79 -42.97
C VAL A 900 25.18 15.45 -44.03
N PRO A 901 25.54 14.71 -45.09
CA PRO A 901 24.57 14.27 -46.09
C PRO A 901 23.56 13.28 -45.50
N GLN A 902 22.33 13.33 -45.99
CA GLN A 902 21.27 12.38 -45.64
C GLN A 902 20.63 11.81 -46.91
N VAL A 903 20.53 10.48 -46.99
CA VAL A 903 19.77 9.80 -48.05
C VAL A 903 18.36 9.50 -47.55
N ASN A 904 17.35 9.87 -48.33
CA ASN A 904 15.94 9.62 -48.00
C ASN A 904 15.33 8.52 -48.89
N GLU A 905 15.77 8.41 -50.15
CA GLU A 905 15.20 7.46 -51.10
C GLU A 905 16.23 6.90 -52.10
N LEU A 906 16.03 5.64 -52.49
CA LEU A 906 16.90 4.90 -53.42
C LEU A 906 16.08 4.20 -54.50
N GLY A 907 16.64 4.12 -55.72
CA GLY A 907 15.99 3.41 -56.82
C GLY A 907 16.94 3.12 -57.97
N PHE A 908 16.43 2.49 -59.04
CA PHE A 908 17.24 1.99 -60.14
C PHE A 908 16.66 2.38 -61.50
N LEU A 909 17.39 3.22 -62.23
CA LEU A 909 16.99 3.75 -63.52
C LEU A 909 17.68 2.97 -64.66
N ASN A 910 16.87 2.42 -65.58
CA ASN A 910 17.31 1.83 -66.84
C ASN A 910 18.39 0.74 -66.71
N ASN A 911 18.35 -0.03 -65.61
CA ASN A 911 19.37 -1.02 -65.25
C ASN A 911 20.83 -0.53 -65.25
N THR A 912 21.05 0.78 -65.17
CA THR A 912 22.37 1.40 -65.34
C THR A 912 22.70 2.33 -64.17
N TYR A 913 21.72 3.09 -63.69
CA TYR A 913 21.93 4.16 -62.73
C TYR A 913 21.24 3.84 -61.41
N LEU A 914 21.99 3.80 -60.31
CA LEU A 914 21.40 3.95 -58.98
C LEU A 914 20.99 5.41 -58.82
N VAL A 915 19.72 5.64 -58.54
CA VAL A 915 19.15 6.97 -58.24
C VAL A 915 19.20 7.15 -56.74
N VAL A 916 19.83 8.24 -56.29
CA VAL A 916 19.96 8.58 -54.87
C VAL A 916 19.30 9.93 -54.65
N GLY A 917 18.26 9.94 -53.81
CA GLY A 917 17.52 11.13 -53.41
C GLY A 917 17.72 11.43 -51.93
N GLY A 918 17.91 12.70 -51.57
CA GLY A 918 18.07 13.10 -50.19
C GLY A 918 18.35 14.57 -49.99
N ASP A 919 19.05 14.88 -48.90
CA ASP A 919 19.50 16.22 -48.52
C ASP A 919 21.05 16.24 -48.54
N PHE A 920 21.60 16.68 -49.68
CA PHE A 920 23.03 16.82 -49.96
C PHE A 920 23.25 17.79 -51.13
N ASP A 921 24.46 18.33 -51.26
CA ASP A 921 24.82 19.34 -52.28
C ASP A 921 25.54 18.75 -53.51
N GLY A 922 26.16 17.58 -53.35
CA GLY A 922 26.83 16.87 -54.45
C GLY A 922 27.39 15.52 -54.05
N ALA A 923 27.99 14.83 -55.01
CA ALA A 923 28.55 13.48 -54.85
C ALA A 923 29.92 13.38 -55.55
N GLY A 924 30.96 13.06 -54.78
CA GLY A 924 32.35 13.13 -55.26
C GLY A 924 32.69 14.51 -55.85
N SER A 925 32.98 14.56 -57.16
CA SER A 925 33.25 15.81 -57.88
C SER A 925 32.04 16.39 -58.65
N VAL A 926 30.87 15.76 -58.54
CA VAL A 926 29.66 16.15 -59.28
C VAL A 926 28.76 17.00 -58.39
N SER A 927 28.35 18.17 -58.88
CA SER A 927 27.32 18.99 -58.23
C SER A 927 25.95 18.49 -58.68
N CYS A 928 25.23 17.86 -57.76
CA CYS A 928 23.88 17.35 -57.93
C CYS A 928 23.19 17.47 -56.57
N SER A 929 22.52 18.60 -56.33
CA SER A 929 21.85 18.85 -55.06
C SER A 929 20.57 18.04 -55.00
N GLY A 930 20.41 17.24 -53.95
CA GLY A 930 19.23 16.44 -53.65
C GLY A 930 19.01 15.18 -54.48
N LEU A 931 19.44 15.14 -55.76
CA LEU A 931 19.23 13.99 -56.64
C LEU A 931 20.48 13.71 -57.50
N CYS A 932 21.17 12.61 -57.22
CA CYS A 932 22.36 12.17 -57.96
C CYS A 932 22.16 10.77 -58.57
N PHE A 933 22.87 10.49 -59.66
CA PHE A 933 22.79 9.22 -60.37
C PHE A 933 24.16 8.54 -60.41
N TYR A 934 24.29 7.35 -59.82
CA TYR A 934 25.53 6.58 -59.87
C TYR A 934 25.49 5.55 -61.00
N ASN A 935 26.34 5.70 -62.00
CA ASN A 935 26.45 4.80 -63.13
C ASN A 935 27.17 3.51 -62.71
N LEU A 936 26.44 2.41 -62.53
CA LEU A 936 27.00 1.12 -62.09
C LEU A 936 27.95 0.47 -63.11
N ASN A 937 27.90 0.89 -64.39
CA ASN A 937 28.79 0.35 -65.43
C ASN A 937 30.13 1.10 -65.48
N ASN A 938 30.09 2.42 -65.29
CA ASN A 938 31.27 3.29 -65.35
C ASN A 938 31.83 3.67 -63.97
N THR A 939 31.16 3.26 -62.90
CA THR A 939 31.52 3.49 -61.49
C THR A 939 31.76 4.97 -61.17
N GLN A 940 30.85 5.86 -61.60
CA GLN A 940 30.97 7.31 -61.44
C GLN A 940 29.60 7.96 -61.18
N TRP A 941 29.59 9.08 -60.47
CA TRP A 941 28.42 9.94 -60.32
C TRP A 941 28.14 10.76 -61.58
N GLU A 942 26.86 11.01 -61.87
CA GLU A 942 26.36 11.81 -62.98
C GLU A 942 25.14 12.64 -62.50
N SER A 943 24.93 13.82 -63.08
CA SER A 943 23.66 14.56 -62.97
C SER A 943 22.93 14.43 -64.29
N LEU A 944 21.71 13.88 -64.26
CA LEU A 944 20.89 13.63 -65.45
C LEU A 944 19.75 14.63 -65.62
N ILE A 945 19.52 15.50 -64.62
CA ILE A 945 18.48 16.52 -64.63
C ILE A 945 19.15 17.88 -64.50
N ASP A 946 19.08 18.68 -65.55
CA ASP A 946 19.58 20.04 -65.54
C ASP A 946 18.70 20.95 -64.65
N SER A 947 19.30 21.94 -64.00
CA SER A 947 18.61 22.95 -63.18
C SER A 947 17.72 22.39 -62.06
N PHE A 948 18.11 21.24 -61.48
CA PHE A 948 17.46 20.64 -60.31
C PHE A 948 18.29 20.85 -59.05
N SER A 949 17.63 21.21 -57.95
CA SER A 949 18.21 21.25 -56.61
C SER A 949 17.11 21.13 -55.55
N GLY A 950 17.47 20.80 -54.31
CA GLY A 950 16.52 20.75 -53.20
C GLY A 950 16.73 19.57 -52.26
N ASP A 951 15.78 19.37 -51.35
CA ASP A 951 15.73 18.24 -50.42
C ASP A 951 14.69 17.24 -50.91
N VAL A 952 15.16 16.12 -51.46
CA VAL A 952 14.31 15.04 -51.95
C VAL A 952 13.90 14.15 -50.78
N LYS A 953 12.59 14.06 -50.52
CA LYS A 953 12.04 13.22 -49.46
C LYS A 953 11.62 11.84 -49.94
N ALA A 954 10.98 11.78 -51.10
CA ALA A 954 10.55 10.53 -51.71
C ALA A 954 10.53 10.64 -53.23
N PHE A 955 10.68 9.51 -53.92
CA PHE A 955 10.43 9.41 -55.35
C PHE A 955 9.95 8.01 -55.72
N ARG A 956 9.28 7.89 -56.86
CA ARG A 956 9.00 6.59 -57.49
C ARG A 956 8.89 6.73 -59.00
N PHE A 957 9.02 5.62 -59.70
CA PHE A 957 8.77 5.54 -61.13
C PHE A 957 7.29 5.28 -61.41
N ILE A 958 6.75 5.93 -62.43
CA ILE A 958 5.43 5.62 -63.01
C ILE A 958 5.57 4.52 -64.06
N ASN A 959 6.63 4.63 -64.86
CA ASN A 959 6.97 3.73 -65.95
C ASN A 959 8.50 3.76 -66.18
N GLU A 960 8.96 3.22 -67.31
CA GLU A 960 10.39 3.08 -67.62
C GLU A 960 11.14 4.42 -67.76
N THR A 961 10.46 5.54 -68.00
CA THR A 961 11.09 6.82 -68.34
C THR A 961 10.68 7.97 -67.44
N ILE A 962 9.57 7.83 -66.70
CA ILE A 962 9.00 8.90 -65.90
C ILE A 962 9.22 8.64 -64.40
N ILE A 963 9.88 9.58 -63.75
CA ILE A 963 10.04 9.66 -62.29
C ILE A 963 9.16 10.78 -61.73
N VAL A 964 8.53 10.54 -60.59
CA VAL A 964 7.89 11.57 -59.76
C VAL A 964 8.72 11.73 -58.49
N VAL A 965 9.05 12.97 -58.15
CA VAL A 965 9.91 13.33 -57.01
C VAL A 965 9.16 14.30 -56.11
N ALA A 966 9.19 14.05 -54.81
CA ALA A 966 8.56 14.85 -53.77
C ALA A 966 9.61 15.41 -52.81
N GLY A 967 9.38 16.62 -52.31
CA GLY A 967 10.26 17.23 -51.32
C GLY A 967 10.13 18.76 -51.29
N ASP A 968 11.21 19.43 -50.92
CA ASP A 968 11.37 20.87 -51.10
C ASP A 968 12.32 21.13 -52.26
N LEU A 969 11.73 21.28 -53.45
CA LEU A 969 12.43 21.13 -54.72
C LEU A 969 12.46 22.45 -55.50
N GLU A 970 13.49 22.61 -56.31
CA GLU A 970 13.62 23.66 -57.30
C GLU A 970 13.95 23.03 -58.65
N LEU A 971 13.12 23.34 -59.66
CA LEU A 971 13.32 22.93 -61.04
C LEU A 971 13.14 24.16 -61.94
N ASP A 972 14.14 24.46 -62.77
CA ASP A 972 14.14 25.62 -63.68
C ASP A 972 13.86 26.96 -62.95
N ASP A 973 14.51 27.18 -61.81
CA ASP A 973 14.34 28.35 -60.92
C ASP A 973 12.92 28.52 -60.34
N HIS A 974 12.08 27.47 -60.37
CA HIS A 974 10.75 27.47 -59.77
C HIS A 974 10.69 26.49 -58.60
N GLN A 975 10.22 26.99 -57.45
CA GLN A 975 9.96 26.18 -56.27
C GLN A 975 8.75 25.26 -56.50
N ARG A 976 8.90 23.99 -56.14
CA ARG A 976 7.95 22.89 -56.37
C ARG A 976 7.99 21.92 -55.21
N LYS A 977 6.86 21.28 -54.93
CA LYS A 977 6.73 20.27 -53.84
C LYS A 977 6.61 18.84 -54.36
N LEU A 978 6.11 18.74 -55.59
CA LEU A 978 6.04 17.52 -56.37
C LEU A 978 6.44 17.89 -57.80
N ILE A 979 7.29 17.08 -58.42
CA ILE A 979 7.67 17.23 -59.83
C ILE A 979 7.59 15.90 -60.54
N THR A 980 7.42 15.95 -61.85
CA THR A 980 7.59 14.81 -62.75
C THR A 980 8.70 15.10 -63.76
N TYR A 981 9.47 14.09 -64.11
CA TYR A 981 10.52 14.19 -65.12
C TYR A 981 10.52 12.95 -66.02
N ASP A 982 10.46 13.16 -67.34
CA ASP A 982 10.57 12.10 -68.35
C ASP A 982 11.97 12.15 -68.98
N PHE A 983 12.78 11.13 -68.70
CA PHE A 983 14.14 11.00 -69.22
C PHE A 983 14.22 10.87 -70.76
N ASN A 984 13.10 10.63 -71.43
CA ASN A 984 13.03 10.59 -72.90
C ASN A 984 12.46 11.87 -73.52
N SER A 985 11.92 12.79 -72.74
CA SER A 985 11.34 14.04 -73.23
C SER A 985 12.34 15.20 -73.11
N THR A 986 12.37 16.06 -74.13
CA THR A 986 13.04 17.38 -74.05
C THR A 986 12.12 18.48 -73.52
N ASP A 987 10.83 18.18 -73.32
CA ASP A 987 9.81 19.08 -72.79
C ASP A 987 9.18 18.43 -71.55
N ASN A 988 9.63 18.86 -70.36
CA ASN A 988 9.23 18.31 -69.06
C ASN A 988 8.20 19.23 -68.39
N GLN A 989 7.02 19.33 -68.99
CA GLN A 989 5.92 20.12 -68.41
C GLN A 989 5.41 19.47 -67.13
N GLN A 990 5.22 20.31 -66.11
CA GLN A 990 4.66 19.88 -64.82
C GLN A 990 3.13 19.89 -64.89
N PRO A 991 2.43 18.91 -64.28
CA PRO A 991 0.98 18.96 -64.14
C PRO A 991 0.53 20.21 -63.38
N ASP A 992 -0.44 20.95 -63.91
CA ASP A 992 -0.88 22.23 -63.33
C ASP A 992 -1.27 22.11 -61.84
N HIS A 993 -1.89 21.00 -61.45
CA HIS A 993 -2.32 20.78 -60.06
C HIS A 993 -1.16 20.51 -59.08
N PHE A 994 0.07 20.25 -59.55
CA PHE A 994 1.24 20.16 -58.66
C PHE A 994 1.63 21.54 -58.10
N ASP A 995 1.32 22.62 -58.82
CA ASP A 995 1.55 24.00 -58.37
C ASP A 995 0.58 24.45 -57.26
N ASP A 996 -0.51 23.69 -57.01
CA ASP A 996 -1.45 23.94 -55.92
C ASP A 996 -0.92 23.47 -54.54
N LEU A 997 0.21 22.76 -54.51
CA LEU A 997 0.87 22.33 -53.29
C LEU A 997 1.89 23.39 -52.83
N ASP A 998 1.66 23.97 -51.65
CA ASP A 998 2.46 25.03 -51.05
C ASP A 998 3.38 24.56 -49.91
N GLU A 999 3.11 23.37 -49.36
CA GLU A 999 3.81 22.76 -48.23
C GLU A 999 4.73 21.61 -48.68
N ILE A 1000 5.77 21.30 -47.90
CA ILE A 1000 6.72 20.21 -48.21
C ILE A 1000 6.00 18.86 -48.22
N VAL A 1001 6.24 18.07 -49.28
CA VAL A 1001 5.72 16.70 -49.38
C VAL A 1001 6.82 15.74 -48.96
N GLU A 1002 6.58 15.01 -47.87
CA GLU A 1002 7.51 13.99 -47.36
C GLU A 1002 7.25 12.62 -48.00
N ASN A 1003 5.99 12.24 -48.13
CA ASN A 1003 5.58 10.97 -48.75
C ASN A 1003 4.42 11.18 -49.73
N PHE A 1004 4.30 10.29 -50.71
CA PHE A 1004 3.19 10.29 -51.65
C PHE A 1004 2.83 8.90 -52.19
N ILE A 1005 1.58 8.74 -52.59
CA ILE A 1005 1.02 7.52 -53.18
C ILE A 1005 0.31 7.90 -54.48
N LEU A 1006 0.79 7.34 -55.60
CA LEU A 1006 0.08 7.39 -56.89
C LEU A 1006 -0.89 6.21 -56.95
N VAL A 1007 -2.16 6.45 -56.63
CA VAL A 1007 -3.19 5.41 -56.53
C VAL A 1007 -3.45 4.76 -57.89
N ASP A 1008 -3.59 5.58 -58.93
CA ASP A 1008 -3.86 5.13 -60.29
C ASP A 1008 -2.60 4.92 -61.15
N ASN A 1009 -1.41 4.97 -60.53
CA ASN A 1009 -0.11 4.95 -61.22
C ASN A 1009 -0.03 5.95 -62.39
N SER A 1010 -0.51 7.18 -62.17
CA SER A 1010 -0.54 8.28 -63.14
C SER A 1010 -0.35 9.62 -62.42
N THR A 1011 0.20 10.61 -63.10
CA THR A 1011 0.27 12.00 -62.60
C THR A 1011 -1.06 12.73 -62.65
N ASP A 1012 -2.02 12.29 -63.48
CA ASP A 1012 -3.34 12.94 -63.62
C ASP A 1012 -4.45 12.19 -62.88
N GLY A 1013 -4.14 11.02 -62.31
CA GLY A 1013 -5.07 10.19 -61.54
C GLY A 1013 -5.15 10.61 -60.07
N ARG A 1014 -5.72 9.75 -59.23
CA ARG A 1014 -5.79 9.99 -57.78
C ARG A 1014 -4.40 9.91 -57.13
N ILE A 1015 -4.08 10.88 -56.29
CA ILE A 1015 -2.79 11.02 -55.61
C ILE A 1015 -3.04 11.34 -54.14
N ILE A 1016 -2.26 10.76 -53.25
CA ILE A 1016 -2.25 11.10 -51.83
C ILE A 1016 -0.86 11.63 -51.49
N VAL A 1017 -0.79 12.73 -50.76
CA VAL A 1017 0.47 13.31 -50.27
C VAL A 1017 0.37 13.53 -48.77
N SER A 1018 1.48 13.36 -48.07
CA SER A 1018 1.63 13.78 -46.68
C SER A 1018 2.87 14.64 -46.50
N GLY A 1019 2.74 15.68 -45.70
CA GLY A 1019 3.87 16.40 -45.13
C GLY A 1019 4.00 16.12 -43.63
N PRO A 1020 4.79 16.92 -42.90
CA PRO A 1020 5.09 16.68 -41.48
C PRO A 1020 3.86 16.66 -40.57
N ASN A 1021 2.81 17.39 -40.95
CA ASN A 1021 1.62 17.65 -40.14
C ASN A 1021 0.33 17.76 -40.97
N TYR A 1022 0.32 17.25 -42.20
CA TYR A 1022 -0.87 17.28 -43.05
C TYR A 1022 -0.97 16.07 -43.99
N ILE A 1023 -2.20 15.74 -44.41
CA ILE A 1023 -2.47 14.76 -45.46
C ILE A 1023 -3.51 15.33 -46.44
N ARG A 1024 -3.15 15.39 -47.73
CA ARG A 1024 -4.04 15.83 -48.83
C ARG A 1024 -4.21 14.71 -49.85
N ALA A 1025 -5.41 14.62 -50.43
CA ALA A 1025 -5.73 13.71 -51.53
C ALA A 1025 -6.27 14.48 -52.74
N TYR A 1026 -5.66 14.24 -53.90
CA TYR A 1026 -6.16 14.66 -55.20
C TYR A 1026 -7.14 13.61 -55.70
N ASP A 1027 -8.39 14.01 -55.95
CA ASP A 1027 -9.48 13.10 -56.36
C ASP A 1027 -9.52 12.84 -57.89
N GLY A 1028 -8.49 13.27 -58.63
CA GLY A 1028 -8.47 13.34 -60.08
C GLY A 1028 -8.93 14.68 -60.65
N SER A 1029 -9.39 15.60 -59.80
CA SER A 1029 -9.83 16.95 -60.21
C SER A 1029 -9.34 18.08 -59.30
N GLN A 1030 -9.29 17.87 -57.98
CA GLN A 1030 -8.86 18.89 -57.01
C GLN A 1030 -8.22 18.25 -55.77
N TRP A 1031 -7.38 19.02 -55.08
CA TRP A 1031 -6.81 18.63 -53.79
C TRP A 1031 -7.81 18.85 -52.65
N ASN A 1032 -7.95 17.84 -51.79
CA ASN A 1032 -8.78 17.87 -50.59
C ASN A 1032 -7.92 17.55 -49.37
N PHE A 1033 -8.08 18.30 -48.29
CA PHE A 1033 -7.57 17.91 -46.97
C PHE A 1033 -8.41 16.74 -46.45
N ILE A 1034 -7.74 15.67 -46.01
CA ILE A 1034 -8.40 14.48 -45.46
C ILE A 1034 -8.00 14.23 -44.01
N ASP A 1035 -7.38 15.21 -43.37
CA ASP A 1035 -6.77 15.20 -42.04
C ASP A 1035 -7.49 16.11 -41.04
N SER A 1036 -8.73 16.54 -41.34
CA SER A 1036 -9.49 17.47 -40.50
C SER A 1036 -9.68 17.00 -39.05
N ASP A 1037 -9.61 15.69 -38.82
CA ASP A 1037 -9.79 15.08 -37.51
C ASP A 1037 -8.46 14.89 -36.75
N LEU A 1038 -7.32 15.12 -37.40
CA LEU A 1038 -5.96 14.96 -36.88
C LEU A 1038 -5.42 16.29 -36.32
N ASN A 1039 -5.81 16.65 -35.11
CA ASN A 1039 -5.44 17.95 -34.51
C ASN A 1039 -4.03 17.94 -33.94
N ASN A 1040 -3.17 18.88 -34.33
CA ASN A 1040 -1.76 18.96 -33.85
C ASN A 1040 -1.00 17.63 -34.01
N SER A 1041 -1.34 16.85 -35.03
CA SER A 1041 -0.69 15.57 -35.29
C SER A 1041 0.59 15.74 -36.11
N THR A 1042 1.54 14.83 -35.96
CA THR A 1042 2.67 14.68 -36.87
C THR A 1042 2.56 13.37 -37.62
N ILE A 1043 2.88 13.40 -38.91
CA ILE A 1043 2.82 12.24 -39.81
C ILE A 1043 4.25 11.82 -40.12
N LYS A 1044 4.50 10.51 -40.12
CA LYS A 1044 5.81 9.91 -40.41
C LYS A 1044 5.79 9.10 -41.69
N ASP A 1045 4.78 8.25 -41.84
CA ASP A 1045 4.63 7.39 -43.01
C ASP A 1045 3.14 7.21 -43.35
N ILE A 1046 2.86 6.92 -44.62
CA ILE A 1046 1.51 6.63 -45.12
C ILE A 1046 1.53 5.41 -46.05
N SER A 1047 0.51 4.56 -45.97
CA SER A 1047 0.40 3.39 -46.83
C SER A 1047 -1.06 3.02 -47.14
N LEU A 1048 -1.31 2.45 -48.32
CA LEU A 1048 -2.60 1.85 -48.64
C LEU A 1048 -2.56 0.36 -48.31
N LEU A 1049 -3.46 -0.07 -47.42
CA LEU A 1049 -3.63 -1.46 -47.05
C LEU A 1049 -4.96 -1.99 -47.57
N ASN A 1050 -4.94 -3.23 -48.07
CA ASN A 1050 -6.14 -3.96 -48.45
C ASN A 1050 -6.95 -4.30 -47.19
N VAL A 1051 -8.28 -4.34 -47.34
CA VAL A 1051 -9.21 -4.84 -46.32
C VAL A 1051 -10.02 -6.00 -46.88
N SER A 1052 -10.32 -6.99 -46.04
CA SER A 1052 -11.01 -8.22 -46.45
C SER A 1052 -12.46 -7.95 -46.88
N ASP A 1053 -13.12 -6.98 -46.24
CA ASP A 1053 -14.46 -6.52 -46.57
C ASP A 1053 -14.43 -5.11 -47.17
N SER A 1054 -15.15 -4.91 -48.27
CA SER A 1054 -15.23 -3.59 -48.91
C SER A 1054 -15.77 -2.55 -47.92
N ASN A 1055 -15.04 -1.46 -47.76
CA ASN A 1055 -15.41 -0.39 -46.85
C ASN A 1055 -16.58 0.41 -47.43
N ASN A 1056 -17.78 0.22 -46.86
CA ASN A 1056 -19.00 0.90 -47.32
C ASN A 1056 -18.94 2.44 -47.22
N ASN A 1057 -18.04 2.99 -46.38
CA ASN A 1057 -17.83 4.43 -46.26
C ASN A 1057 -16.91 5.00 -47.36
N ASN A 1058 -16.09 4.15 -47.99
CA ASN A 1058 -15.23 4.55 -49.08
C ASN A 1058 -15.97 4.41 -50.43
N ASN A 1059 -16.33 5.54 -51.01
CA ASN A 1059 -17.02 5.64 -52.30
C ASN A 1059 -16.07 5.59 -53.53
N GLY A 1060 -14.77 5.41 -53.32
CA GLY A 1060 -13.76 5.38 -54.38
C GLY A 1060 -13.15 6.74 -54.75
N SER A 1061 -13.55 7.83 -54.08
CA SER A 1061 -13.11 9.20 -54.43
C SER A 1061 -11.60 9.40 -54.33
N TYR A 1062 -10.95 8.85 -53.29
CA TYR A 1062 -9.51 9.05 -53.06
C TYR A 1062 -8.68 7.80 -53.34
N PHE A 1063 -9.23 6.61 -53.04
CA PHE A 1063 -8.61 5.31 -53.28
C PHE A 1063 -9.69 4.23 -53.39
N ASP A 1064 -9.33 3.04 -53.89
CA ASP A 1064 -10.31 1.97 -54.16
C ASP A 1064 -11.03 1.49 -52.89
N SER A 1065 -12.28 1.06 -53.03
CA SER A 1065 -13.17 0.71 -51.91
C SER A 1065 -12.71 -0.50 -51.07
N ASN A 1066 -11.78 -1.30 -51.57
CA ASN A 1066 -11.14 -2.40 -50.87
C ASN A 1066 -9.82 -2.00 -50.20
N ASN A 1067 -9.49 -0.71 -50.19
CA ASN A 1067 -8.33 -0.15 -49.50
C ASN A 1067 -8.76 0.76 -48.36
N VAL A 1068 -7.84 0.94 -47.40
CA VAL A 1068 -7.83 2.03 -46.41
C VAL A 1068 -6.45 2.69 -46.41
N LEU A 1069 -6.42 3.99 -46.15
CA LEU A 1069 -5.17 4.72 -45.97
C LEU A 1069 -4.75 4.65 -44.50
N VAL A 1070 -3.58 4.08 -44.23
CA VAL A 1070 -2.97 4.03 -42.90
C VAL A 1070 -1.92 5.12 -42.81
N ALA A 1071 -1.87 5.81 -41.68
CA ALA A 1071 -0.80 6.75 -41.34
C ALA A 1071 -0.18 6.37 -40.00
N SER A 1072 1.14 6.55 -39.89
CA SER A 1072 1.86 6.48 -38.63
C SER A 1072 2.39 7.85 -38.20
N GLY A 1073 2.60 8.03 -36.90
CA GLY A 1073 3.23 9.22 -36.33
C GLY A 1073 2.78 9.53 -34.91
N HIS A 1074 2.70 10.81 -34.56
CA HIS A 1074 2.05 11.27 -33.34
C HIS A 1074 0.65 11.76 -33.71
N LEU A 1075 -0.36 10.91 -33.55
CA LEU A 1075 -1.70 11.18 -34.06
C LEU A 1075 -2.62 11.51 -32.88
N ASN A 1076 -3.21 12.70 -32.90
CA ASN A 1076 -4.24 13.10 -31.94
C ASN A 1076 -5.56 13.27 -32.69
N ILE A 1077 -6.42 12.27 -32.53
CA ILE A 1077 -7.61 12.07 -33.34
C ILE A 1077 -8.84 12.57 -32.57
N THR A 1078 -9.61 13.44 -33.21
CA THR A 1078 -10.83 14.00 -32.63
C THR A 1078 -11.79 12.89 -32.19
N GLY A 1079 -12.17 12.90 -30.91
CA GLY A 1079 -13.09 11.91 -30.32
C GLY A 1079 -12.43 10.60 -29.81
N PHE A 1080 -11.17 10.33 -30.16
CA PHE A 1080 -10.45 9.13 -29.73
C PHE A 1080 -9.20 9.43 -28.88
N GLY A 1081 -8.61 10.61 -29.04
CA GLY A 1081 -7.36 10.97 -28.37
C GLY A 1081 -6.14 10.46 -29.12
N TYR A 1082 -5.12 10.06 -28.36
CA TYR A 1082 -3.79 9.78 -28.89
C TYR A 1082 -3.65 8.37 -29.48
N ALA A 1083 -2.96 8.25 -30.62
CA ALA A 1083 -2.52 6.98 -31.21
C ALA A 1083 -1.22 7.16 -32.01
N ASN A 1084 -0.53 6.07 -32.32
CA ASN A 1084 0.65 6.08 -33.17
C ASN A 1084 0.37 5.62 -34.60
N VAL A 1085 -0.67 4.81 -34.78
CA VAL A 1085 -1.14 4.37 -36.09
C VAL A 1085 -2.65 4.57 -36.15
N ALA A 1086 -3.14 5.13 -37.24
CA ALA A 1086 -4.54 5.30 -37.53
C ALA A 1086 -4.83 5.00 -38.99
N HIS A 1087 -6.09 4.70 -39.30
CA HIS A 1087 -6.53 4.49 -40.68
C HIS A 1087 -7.70 5.42 -41.01
N PHE A 1088 -7.70 5.92 -42.24
CA PHE A 1088 -8.76 6.72 -42.82
C PHE A 1088 -9.71 5.82 -43.61
N ASN A 1089 -10.98 5.79 -43.18
CA ASN A 1089 -12.01 4.95 -43.79
C ASN A 1089 -12.71 5.61 -44.99
N GLY A 1090 -12.17 6.70 -45.53
CA GLY A 1090 -12.80 7.52 -46.58
C GLY A 1090 -13.58 8.72 -46.04
N THR A 1091 -13.88 8.77 -44.73
CA THR A 1091 -14.58 9.90 -44.11
C THR A 1091 -13.94 10.40 -42.82
N HIS A 1092 -13.44 9.51 -41.96
CA HIS A 1092 -12.86 9.84 -40.66
C HIS A 1092 -11.59 9.00 -40.41
N TRP A 1093 -10.71 9.52 -39.56
CA TRP A 1093 -9.58 8.77 -39.02
C TRP A 1093 -10.00 7.97 -37.78
N ILE A 1094 -9.57 6.71 -37.73
CA ILE A 1094 -9.86 5.78 -36.63
C ILE A 1094 -8.52 5.24 -36.13
N PRO A 1095 -8.23 5.30 -34.81
CA PRO A 1095 -7.00 4.77 -34.25
C PRO A 1095 -6.90 3.25 -34.45
N TYR A 1096 -5.67 2.75 -34.51
CA TYR A 1096 -5.40 1.31 -34.67
C TYR A 1096 -4.35 0.79 -33.68
N LEU A 1097 -3.25 1.51 -33.51
CA LEU A 1097 -2.15 1.08 -32.64
C LEU A 1097 -1.66 2.24 -31.78
N ILE A 1098 -1.41 1.95 -30.51
CA ILE A 1098 -0.72 2.82 -29.56
C ILE A 1098 0.62 2.17 -29.24
N ALA A 1099 1.68 2.97 -29.27
CA ALA A 1099 3.00 2.57 -28.86
C ALA A 1099 3.37 3.29 -27.57
N THR A 1100 4.20 2.65 -26.75
CA THR A 1100 4.60 3.17 -25.44
C THR A 1100 6.12 3.09 -25.32
N HIS A 1101 6.71 4.09 -24.67
CA HIS A 1101 8.15 4.15 -24.40
C HIS A 1101 8.36 4.55 -22.93
N GLN A 1102 9.45 4.10 -22.31
CA GLN A 1102 9.66 4.30 -20.86
C GLN A 1102 9.91 5.76 -20.49
N ASN A 1103 10.69 6.50 -21.30
CA ASN A 1103 11.23 7.81 -20.90
C ASN A 1103 10.76 8.99 -21.78
N SER A 1104 9.99 8.71 -22.83
CA SER A 1104 9.60 9.70 -23.83
C SER A 1104 8.34 9.25 -24.56
N THR A 1105 7.80 10.12 -25.40
CA THR A 1105 6.71 9.77 -26.30
C THR A 1105 7.22 8.78 -27.35
N ALA A 1106 6.51 7.65 -27.51
CA ALA A 1106 6.82 6.66 -28.53
C ALA A 1106 6.61 7.20 -29.96
N SER A 1107 7.41 6.71 -30.92
CA SER A 1107 7.24 6.98 -32.36
C SER A 1107 7.14 5.71 -33.17
N ILE A 1108 6.30 5.73 -34.22
CA ILE A 1108 6.32 4.74 -35.30
C ILE A 1108 6.66 5.51 -36.56
N ASP A 1109 7.89 5.33 -37.03
CA ASP A 1109 8.51 6.12 -38.08
C ASP A 1109 8.34 5.48 -39.47
N SER A 1110 8.10 4.16 -39.56
CA SER A 1110 7.88 3.48 -40.85
C SER A 1110 6.92 2.29 -40.77
N ILE A 1111 6.18 2.08 -41.86
CA ILE A 1111 5.30 0.94 -42.11
C ILE A 1111 5.96 -0.01 -43.11
N PHE A 1112 6.48 -1.13 -42.62
CA PHE A 1112 7.09 -2.16 -43.46
C PHE A 1112 6.05 -3.19 -43.93
N LEU A 1113 5.69 -3.15 -45.21
CA LEU A 1113 4.67 -4.03 -45.80
C LEU A 1113 5.07 -5.50 -45.93
N ASN A 1114 6.34 -5.84 -45.67
CA ASN A 1114 6.87 -7.22 -45.75
C ASN A 1114 6.53 -7.93 -47.08
N LYS A 1115 6.65 -7.20 -48.19
CA LYS A 1115 6.44 -7.70 -49.54
C LYS A 1115 7.37 -6.99 -50.52
N ASP A 1116 7.52 -7.57 -51.71
CA ASP A 1116 8.29 -6.95 -52.78
C ASP A 1116 7.55 -5.74 -53.34
N ILE A 1117 8.15 -4.55 -53.14
CA ILE A 1117 7.70 -3.27 -53.68
C ILE A 1117 8.71 -2.66 -54.65
N SER A 1118 9.73 -3.42 -55.05
CA SER A 1118 10.86 -2.92 -55.86
C SER A 1118 10.42 -2.36 -57.22
N SER A 1119 9.30 -2.83 -57.77
CA SER A 1119 8.75 -2.32 -59.04
C SER A 1119 8.37 -0.84 -59.02
N LEU A 1120 8.14 -0.25 -57.83
CA LEU A 1120 7.88 1.18 -57.69
C LEU A 1120 9.16 2.01 -57.85
N TYR A 1121 10.32 1.39 -57.63
CA TYR A 1121 11.63 2.05 -57.57
C TYR A 1121 12.58 1.60 -58.69
N ILE A 1122 12.14 0.72 -59.60
CA ILE A 1122 12.91 0.27 -60.76
C ILE A 1122 12.24 0.76 -62.06
N SER A 1123 13.00 1.45 -62.91
CA SER A 1123 12.60 1.78 -64.28
C SER A 1123 13.10 0.71 -65.28
N GLY A 1124 12.26 0.32 -66.24
CA GLY A 1124 12.56 -0.68 -67.28
C GLY A 1124 13.62 -0.26 -68.31
N THR A 1125 13.90 -1.09 -69.31
CA THR A 1125 15.07 -0.92 -70.19
C THR A 1125 14.89 0.12 -71.32
N MET A 1126 15.73 1.17 -71.36
CA MET A 1126 15.84 2.07 -72.52
C MET A 1126 16.23 1.32 -73.80
N THR A 1127 15.35 1.30 -74.80
CA THR A 1127 15.76 1.03 -76.19
C THR A 1127 16.20 2.33 -76.85
N ASN A 1128 17.51 2.47 -77.01
CA ASN A 1128 18.22 3.48 -77.79
C ASN A 1128 17.59 3.70 -79.18
N SER A 1129 16.83 4.78 -79.39
CA SER A 1129 16.58 5.31 -80.74
C SER A 1129 17.56 6.45 -81.01
N SER A 1130 18.65 6.12 -81.68
CA SER A 1130 19.58 7.06 -82.27
C SER A 1130 18.86 8.13 -83.10
N GLN A 1131 19.08 9.41 -82.79
CA GLN A 1131 18.86 10.49 -83.76
C GLN A 1131 20.15 11.24 -84.08
N SER A 1132 20.46 11.15 -85.37
CA SER A 1132 21.51 11.83 -86.10
C SER A 1132 21.25 13.34 -86.25
N SER A 1133 22.36 14.06 -86.29
CA SER A 1133 22.53 15.48 -86.54
C SER A 1133 21.76 16.09 -87.73
N THR A 1134 21.49 17.39 -87.56
CA THR A 1134 21.40 18.52 -88.54
C THR A 1134 20.06 18.98 -89.14
N SER A 1135 19.76 20.25 -88.81
CA SER A 1135 19.40 21.39 -89.68
C SER A 1135 17.94 21.66 -90.09
N SER A 1136 17.47 22.84 -89.62
CA SER A 1136 16.68 23.88 -90.30
C SER A 1136 15.43 23.50 -91.11
N SER A 1137 14.28 24.07 -90.74
CA SER A 1137 13.50 25.07 -91.51
C SER A 1137 12.00 25.03 -91.16
N SER A 1138 11.45 26.19 -90.79
CA SER A 1138 10.02 26.53 -90.89
C SER A 1138 9.55 26.41 -92.37
N PRO A 1139 8.23 26.49 -92.76
CA PRO A 1139 7.08 27.05 -92.03
C PRO A 1139 5.68 26.42 -92.34
N SER A 1140 4.61 27.07 -91.83
CA SER A 1140 3.25 27.21 -92.40
C SER A 1140 2.28 26.01 -92.36
N SER A 1141 0.95 26.13 -92.31
CA SER A 1141 -0.06 27.06 -91.77
C SER A 1141 -1.42 26.52 -92.23
N SER A 1142 -2.51 26.91 -91.54
CA SER A 1142 -3.95 26.91 -91.94
C SER A 1142 -4.84 25.88 -91.21
N SER A 1143 -6.09 26.16 -90.80
CA SER A 1143 -6.89 27.39 -90.66
C SER A 1143 -8.30 27.02 -90.12
N GLY A 1144 -8.93 27.91 -89.34
CA GLY A 1144 -10.40 27.99 -89.13
C GLY A 1144 -10.78 28.30 -87.67
N SER A 1145 -10.95 29.57 -87.26
CA SER A 1145 -12.24 30.34 -87.14
C SER A 1145 -13.22 29.72 -86.13
N ASP A 1146 -13.70 30.32 -85.04
CA ASP A 1146 -14.17 31.68 -84.69
C ASP A 1146 -13.75 31.98 -83.21
N GLY A 1147 -13.62 33.18 -82.65
CA GLY A 1147 -14.24 34.46 -82.91
C GLY A 1147 -15.00 34.94 -81.66
N GLN A 1148 -14.34 35.52 -80.64
CA GLN A 1148 -14.98 36.51 -79.76
C GLN A 1148 -13.97 37.42 -79.02
N ARG A 1149 -14.37 38.68 -78.91
CA ARG A 1149 -13.58 39.86 -78.49
C ARG A 1149 -13.71 40.13 -76.99
N GLN A 1150 -12.60 40.54 -76.37
CA GLN A 1150 -12.47 41.53 -75.27
C GLN A 1150 -10.94 41.75 -75.13
N GLY A 1151 -10.32 42.92 -75.12
CA GLY A 1151 -10.73 44.27 -74.74
C GLY A 1151 -9.59 44.84 -73.87
N SER A 1152 -8.41 45.09 -74.44
CA SER A 1152 -7.25 45.58 -73.70
C SER A 1152 -7.35 47.07 -73.37
N HIS A 1153 -7.24 47.41 -72.07
CA HIS A 1153 -7.04 48.78 -71.61
C HIS A 1153 -5.57 48.98 -71.23
N HIS A 1154 -4.83 49.74 -72.04
CA HIS A 1154 -3.53 50.28 -71.67
C HIS A 1154 -3.70 51.59 -70.87
N MET A 1155 -3.10 51.65 -69.68
CA MET A 1155 -2.96 52.89 -68.90
C MET A 1155 -1.84 53.77 -69.50
N LYS A 1156 -2.12 55.07 -69.65
CA LYS A 1156 -1.19 56.06 -70.24
C LYS A 1156 -0.04 56.40 -69.27
N ARG A 1157 1.18 56.48 -69.82
CA ARG A 1157 2.51 56.65 -69.17
C ARG A 1157 2.66 57.80 -68.14
N GLY A 1158 1.65 58.64 -67.92
CA GLY A 1158 1.70 59.75 -66.94
C GLY A 1158 1.44 59.35 -65.49
N TYR A 1159 0.72 58.23 -65.24
CA TYR A 1159 0.37 57.80 -63.87
C TYR A 1159 1.49 57.03 -63.16
N ILE A 1160 2.39 56.37 -63.89
CA ILE A 1160 3.48 55.56 -63.35
C ILE A 1160 4.50 56.44 -62.59
N VAL A 1161 4.73 57.67 -63.06
CA VAL A 1161 5.69 58.60 -62.43
C VAL A 1161 5.14 59.18 -61.11
N LEU A 1162 3.83 59.36 -60.98
CA LEU A 1162 3.21 59.87 -59.75
C LEU A 1162 3.11 58.80 -58.65
N ILE A 1163 2.84 57.55 -59.02
CA ILE A 1163 2.80 56.42 -58.07
C ILE A 1163 4.21 56.10 -57.57
N GLY A 1164 5.22 56.13 -58.44
CA GLY A 1164 6.62 55.97 -58.05
C GLY A 1164 7.12 57.07 -57.10
N LEU A 1165 6.71 58.33 -57.33
CA LEU A 1165 7.08 59.45 -56.45
C LEU A 1165 6.40 59.32 -55.06
N ALA A 1166 5.14 58.89 -55.00
CA ALA A 1166 4.42 58.69 -53.75
C ALA A 1166 5.03 57.57 -52.91
N LEU A 1167 5.42 56.46 -53.55
CA LEU A 1167 6.08 55.33 -52.89
C LEU A 1167 7.49 55.70 -52.40
N ALA A 1168 8.26 56.49 -53.16
CA ALA A 1168 9.60 56.96 -52.74
C ALA A 1168 9.55 57.93 -51.55
N VAL A 1169 8.53 58.79 -51.47
CA VAL A 1169 8.34 59.67 -50.30
C VAL A 1169 7.88 58.88 -49.08
N GLY A 1170 7.04 57.85 -49.28
CA GLY A 1170 6.60 56.94 -48.23
C GLY A 1170 7.76 56.15 -47.61
N THR A 1171 8.63 55.57 -48.44
CA THR A 1171 9.78 54.78 -47.95
C THR A 1171 10.83 55.64 -47.24
N MET A 1172 11.09 56.86 -47.74
CA MET A 1172 12.00 57.79 -47.06
C MET A 1172 11.46 58.27 -45.71
N SER A 1173 10.14 58.45 -45.58
CA SER A 1173 9.51 58.82 -44.31
C SER A 1173 9.54 57.68 -43.29
N LEU A 1174 9.33 56.43 -43.76
CA LEU A 1174 9.40 55.23 -42.92
C LEU A 1174 10.82 54.97 -42.40
N ILE A 1175 11.84 55.09 -43.26
CA ILE A 1175 13.25 54.92 -42.86
C ILE A 1175 13.67 56.04 -41.89
N GLY A 1176 13.19 57.28 -42.11
CA GLY A 1176 13.42 58.40 -41.19
C GLY A 1176 12.80 58.18 -39.81
N LEU A 1177 11.61 57.58 -39.73
CA LEU A 1177 10.96 57.23 -38.46
C LEU A 1177 11.66 56.07 -37.74
N ILE A 1178 12.13 55.06 -38.47
CA ILE A 1178 12.92 53.94 -37.90
C ILE A 1178 14.26 54.44 -37.36
N ALA A 1179 14.94 55.34 -38.09
CA ALA A 1179 16.19 55.96 -37.63
C ALA A 1179 15.97 56.86 -36.40
N ALA A 1180 14.87 57.62 -36.35
CA ALA A 1180 14.51 58.44 -35.19
C ALA A 1180 14.17 57.58 -33.95
N PHE A 1181 13.53 56.43 -34.15
CA PHE A 1181 13.22 55.46 -33.08
C PHE A 1181 14.49 54.86 -32.46
N PHE A 1182 15.49 54.50 -33.27
CA PHE A 1182 16.78 54.01 -32.76
C PHE A 1182 17.61 55.10 -32.05
N ILE A 1183 17.50 56.36 -32.47
CA ILE A 1183 18.19 57.48 -31.81
C ILE A 1183 17.55 57.84 -30.46
N PHE A 1184 16.23 57.68 -30.31
CA PHE A 1184 15.54 57.88 -29.03
C PHE A 1184 15.75 56.71 -28.03
N LYS A 1185 16.01 55.50 -28.51
CA LYS A 1185 16.31 54.33 -27.64
C LYS A 1185 17.72 54.37 -27.02
N LYS A 1186 18.61 55.27 -27.48
CA LYS A 1186 20.04 55.29 -27.07
C LYS A 1186 20.47 56.51 -26.23
N ARG A 1187 19.59 57.00 -25.35
CA ARG A 1187 19.97 57.87 -24.23
C ARG A 1187 19.43 57.33 -22.91
N GLY A 1188 20.22 56.46 -22.29
CA GLY A 1188 19.98 55.90 -20.97
C GLY A 1188 21.13 55.00 -20.51
N HIS A 1189 22.34 55.54 -20.36
CA HIS A 1189 23.40 54.89 -19.58
C HIS A 1189 23.86 55.82 -18.47
N GLN A 1190 23.69 55.38 -17.23
CA GLN A 1190 24.57 55.62 -16.08
C GLN A 1190 24.48 54.37 -15.19
N TYR A 1191 25.57 53.58 -15.15
CA TYR A 1191 26.56 53.47 -14.08
C TYR A 1191 26.25 52.35 -13.08
N THR A 1192 27.04 51.29 -13.12
CA THR A 1192 27.35 50.46 -11.95
C THR A 1192 28.86 50.18 -11.91
N PRO A 1193 29.50 50.17 -10.72
CA PRO A 1193 30.96 50.20 -10.57
C PRO A 1193 31.58 48.80 -10.42
N LEU A 1194 32.91 48.75 -10.59
CA LEU A 1194 33.79 47.58 -10.51
C LEU A 1194 34.06 47.07 -9.08
N GLU A 1195 33.94 45.74 -8.92
CA GLU A 1195 34.77 44.72 -8.22
C GLU A 1195 35.37 44.97 -6.80
N PRO A 1196 35.44 43.94 -5.92
CA PRO A 1196 36.60 43.02 -5.96
C PRO A 1196 36.42 41.55 -5.49
N ARG A 1197 37.52 40.81 -5.73
CA ARG A 1197 37.91 39.42 -5.47
C ARG A 1197 37.86 38.89 -4.01
N VAL A 1198 37.42 37.63 -3.89
CA VAL A 1198 37.80 36.49 -2.99
C VAL A 1198 37.72 36.69 -1.46
N ASN A 1199 36.80 35.98 -0.76
CA ASN A 1199 37.01 34.72 0.00
C ASN A 1199 35.93 34.51 1.08
N GLU A 1200 35.80 33.25 1.52
CA GLU A 1200 35.36 32.82 2.86
C GLU A 1200 33.90 33.06 3.24
N THR A 1201 33.02 32.09 2.95
CA THR A 1201 32.12 31.42 3.94
C THR A 1201 31.16 30.46 3.22
N GLU A 1202 31.72 29.37 2.70
CA GLU A 1202 30.98 28.12 2.52
C GLU A 1202 31.81 27.03 3.20
N MET A 1203 31.84 27.13 4.53
CA MET A 1203 32.34 26.13 5.47
C MET A 1203 31.47 26.23 6.72
N LEU A 1204 31.06 25.05 7.20
CA LEU A 1204 30.31 24.75 8.42
C LEU A 1204 28.79 24.70 8.17
N ASP A 1205 28.10 23.58 8.33
CA ASP A 1205 28.30 22.55 9.36
C ASP A 1205 27.61 21.22 8.95
N THR A 1206 28.36 20.12 8.83
CA THR A 1206 28.66 19.07 9.84
C THR A 1206 27.65 17.93 9.91
N VAL A 1207 28.10 16.79 9.37
CA VAL A 1207 27.75 15.45 9.84
C VAL A 1207 28.69 15.09 10.99
N PRO A 1208 28.16 14.55 12.10
CA PRO A 1208 28.84 13.47 12.82
C PRO A 1208 27.83 12.41 13.34
N PRO A 1209 28.22 11.29 13.96
CA PRO A 1209 29.37 10.40 13.75
C PRO A 1209 29.04 8.91 14.07
N GLU A 1210 28.82 8.02 13.09
CA GLU A 1210 28.48 6.61 13.43
C GLU A 1210 29.50 5.59 12.91
N ASN A 1211 30.39 5.96 11.99
CA ASN A 1211 31.31 4.99 11.39
C ASN A 1211 32.71 5.56 11.23
N LEU A 1212 33.58 5.31 12.23
CA LEU A 1212 34.99 4.87 12.03
C LEU A 1212 35.73 4.64 13.37
N LEU A 1213 35.63 3.39 13.87
CA LEU A 1213 36.68 2.57 14.53
C LEU A 1213 37.05 2.91 16.00
N ARG A 1214 37.40 1.98 16.91
CA ARG A 1214 37.82 0.56 16.82
C ARG A 1214 37.98 0.01 18.25
N HIS A 1215 37.82 -1.31 18.42
CA HIS A 1215 38.54 -2.17 19.38
C HIS A 1215 38.98 -1.52 20.72
N VAL A 1216 38.11 -1.68 21.73
CA VAL A 1216 38.46 -2.17 23.07
C VAL A 1216 37.53 -3.34 23.37
#